data_AF-A0A0C9PKB7-F1
#
_entry.id   AF-A0A0C9PKB7-F1
#
_cell.length_a   1.000
_cell.length_b   1.000
_cell.length_c   1.000
_cell.angle_alpha   90.00
_cell.angle_beta   90.00
_cell.angle_gamma   90.00
#
_symmetry.space_group_name_H-M   'P 1'
#
loop_
_entity.id
_entity.type
_entity.pdbx_description
1 polymer ?
#
loop_
_entity_poly.entity_id
_entity_poly.type
_entity_poly.pdbx_seq_one_letter_code
_entity_poly.pdbx_strand_id
1 'polypeptide(L)'
;MQNNSKTREMFIVRALEKILADKDVKRSHLSQLRKSCETALDDLRKEIKEVPNVQGEEAISNALPQPKNDSNVISAEKYFLPFELACQSKSPRIVVTALDCLQKLIAYGHLTGNVPDSTEPSKLLIVRIVETICSCFMGPQTDEGVQLQIIKALLTVMTSQHVEVHEGTVLLTIRTVYNVYLASRNLVNQTTARATLTQMINVIFARMETQAEDEARIGENTSTPHPETPVARVDLNESTSAPDHESSFDSTQIVSSILEEVISNVVPEDPPVPSPLEDPNPDQVQTDDNTDETTAETDNMVTAKFTHVLQKDAFLVFRALCKLSMKPLPDGTPDPKSHELRSKILSLQLLLGILQNAGPVLRSNEMFVIAIKQYLCVALSKNGVSSVPEVFELSLALFLALLARFKVHLKMQIEVFFKEIFMNILETSSSSFEHKWMVIHALTRICADAQSVVDIYVNYDCDLSAANLFERLVNDLSKIAQGRQALELGASPNQEKSMRIRGLECLVSILKCMVEWSRDLYINPGTPVDQQIPTEPPDPPLNSSLPRYGSAGSLSSANSSLVGNKEVSDSPEQFEVQKQQKEVWEAGIEIFNRKPSKGIQYLQEQGLLGASADDVARFLHVDERLDKTAIGDFLGDHNHNQVMYNYIDQMDFVNRDLVSALRYFLEGFRLPGEAQKIDRLMEKFASRYCECNPNNGLFTSADTAYVLGFSIIMLTTDLHSPQVKNKMTKEQYIKLNRRISDNEDLPEEYLSKIYDEIAGNEIKMKSHPNRPGKQVISSEKKRRLLWNMEMELISTAAKNLMDSVSHVQAPFTTAKHLEHVRPMFKIAWTPFLAAFSVGLQDCDDPEIASLCLDGIRCAIRIACIFHMSLERDAYVQALARFTLLTANSPITEMKAKNIDTIKTLITIAHTDGNYLGSSWLDVVKCISQLELAQLIGTGIRPQLLGPPSKPYFPSPLNTFTSLTHNNSSQSNSLNLSSLDPSVKESIGETSSQSVVVAVDRIFTGSTRLDGDAIVEFVKALCQVSLEELSHQTQPRMFSLTKIVEISYYNMGRIRLQWSRIWQGVGGHFDRGGCRPRQ
;
A
#
# COMPACT_ATOMS: atom_id res chain seq x y z
N MET A 1 43.59 17.68 -42.66
CA MET A 1 42.16 17.36 -42.39
C MET A 1 41.71 16.03 -43.04
N GLN A 2 42.59 15.05 -43.32
CA GLN A 2 42.23 13.74 -43.91
C GLN A 2 42.47 12.53 -42.97
N ASN A 3 42.81 12.76 -41.70
CA ASN A 3 43.35 11.69 -40.84
C ASN A 3 42.32 10.67 -40.28
N ASN A 4 41.01 10.91 -40.32
CA ASN A 4 40.04 10.01 -39.67
C ASN A 4 39.75 8.71 -40.44
N SER A 5 39.71 8.73 -41.78
CA SER A 5 39.39 7.53 -42.59
C SER A 5 40.50 6.48 -42.50
N LYS A 6 41.77 6.92 -42.63
CA LYS A 6 42.95 6.07 -42.47
C LYS A 6 43.00 5.37 -41.11
N THR A 7 42.62 6.06 -40.02
CA THR A 7 42.63 5.46 -38.68
C THR A 7 41.56 4.37 -38.53
N ARG A 8 40.37 4.54 -39.12
CA ARG A 8 39.30 3.52 -39.14
C ARG A 8 39.71 2.30 -39.96
N GLU A 9 40.23 2.52 -41.17
CA GLU A 9 40.72 1.46 -42.05
C GLU A 9 41.85 0.67 -41.38
N MET A 10 42.82 1.35 -40.76
CA MET A 10 43.89 0.72 -39.98
C MET A 10 43.37 -0.07 -38.78
N PHE A 11 42.27 0.37 -38.15
CA PHE A 11 41.66 -0.37 -37.04
C PHE A 11 40.99 -1.67 -37.50
N ILE A 12 40.17 -1.62 -38.56
CA ILE A 12 39.53 -2.81 -39.15
C ILE A 12 40.60 -3.78 -39.67
N VAL A 13 41.62 -3.27 -40.37
CA VAL A 13 42.76 -4.07 -40.84
C VAL A 13 43.46 -4.77 -39.68
N ARG A 14 43.80 -4.06 -38.59
CA ARG A 14 44.44 -4.67 -37.41
C ARG A 14 43.55 -5.73 -36.77
N ALA A 15 42.24 -5.53 -36.71
CA ALA A 15 41.31 -6.51 -36.16
C ALA A 15 41.26 -7.78 -37.02
N LEU A 16 41.15 -7.64 -38.34
CA LEU A 16 41.14 -8.77 -39.29
C LEU A 16 42.49 -9.50 -39.32
N GLU A 17 43.61 -8.77 -39.27
CA GLU A 17 44.95 -9.35 -39.16
C GLU A 17 45.13 -10.11 -37.84
N LYS A 18 44.61 -9.58 -36.73
CA LYS A 18 44.63 -10.25 -35.43
C LYS A 18 43.78 -11.54 -35.44
N ILE A 19 42.63 -11.54 -36.11
CA ILE A 19 41.81 -12.74 -36.32
C ILE A 19 42.60 -13.76 -37.14
N LEU A 20 43.18 -13.36 -38.28
CA LEU A 20 43.96 -14.26 -39.16
C LEU A 20 45.25 -14.79 -38.52
N ALA A 21 45.85 -14.04 -37.59
CA ALA A 21 47.05 -14.44 -36.86
C ALA A 21 46.76 -15.55 -35.83
N ASP A 22 45.49 -15.76 -35.45
CA ASP A 22 45.12 -16.82 -34.53
C ASP A 22 45.34 -18.20 -35.18
N LYS A 23 45.90 -19.13 -34.40
CA LYS A 23 46.25 -20.48 -34.86
C LYS A 23 45.00 -21.28 -35.26
N ASP A 24 43.87 -21.02 -34.64
CA ASP A 24 42.63 -21.77 -34.88
C ASP A 24 42.01 -21.47 -36.25
N VAL A 25 42.24 -20.28 -36.83
CA VAL A 25 41.74 -19.91 -38.17
C VAL A 25 42.33 -20.77 -39.29
N LYS A 26 43.44 -21.48 -39.02
CA LYS A 26 44.06 -22.41 -39.99
C LYS A 26 43.31 -23.74 -40.11
N ARG A 27 42.32 -24.01 -39.25
CA ARG A 27 41.53 -25.25 -39.28
C ARG A 27 40.52 -25.23 -40.44
N SER A 28 40.27 -26.40 -41.04
CA SER A 28 39.45 -26.55 -42.25
C SER A 28 38.02 -26.01 -42.11
N HIS A 29 37.41 -26.14 -40.94
CA HIS A 29 36.05 -25.66 -40.66
C HIS A 29 35.95 -24.12 -40.58
N LEU A 30 37.06 -23.39 -40.47
CA LEU A 30 37.11 -21.92 -40.52
C LEU A 30 37.64 -21.38 -41.86
N SER A 31 37.71 -22.23 -42.89
CA SER A 31 38.19 -21.83 -44.23
C SER A 31 37.38 -20.68 -44.85
N GLN A 32 36.07 -20.64 -44.61
CA GLN A 32 35.19 -19.57 -45.07
C GLN A 32 35.47 -18.24 -44.35
N LEU A 33 35.69 -18.28 -43.03
CA LEU A 33 36.14 -17.12 -42.25
C LEU A 33 37.47 -16.59 -42.78
N ARG A 34 38.44 -17.48 -43.00
CA ARG A 34 39.75 -17.11 -43.54
C ARG A 34 39.64 -16.41 -44.89
N LYS A 35 38.89 -17.00 -45.83
CA LYS A 35 38.68 -16.43 -47.17
C LYS A 35 37.98 -15.08 -47.11
N SER A 36 36.99 -14.93 -46.22
CA SER A 36 36.28 -13.66 -46.00
C SER A 36 37.21 -12.58 -45.46
N CYS A 37 38.04 -12.88 -44.44
CA CYS A 37 39.04 -11.96 -43.91
C CYS A 37 40.10 -11.57 -44.95
N GLU A 38 40.61 -12.52 -45.74
CA GLU A 38 41.59 -12.27 -46.80
C GLU A 38 40.99 -11.35 -47.90
N THR A 39 39.75 -11.63 -48.32
CA THR A 39 39.03 -10.79 -49.32
C THR A 39 38.79 -9.37 -48.78
N ALA A 40 38.32 -9.24 -47.54
CA ALA A 40 38.09 -7.95 -46.90
C ALA A 40 39.38 -7.13 -46.75
N LEU A 41 40.49 -7.78 -46.38
CA LEU A 41 41.80 -7.13 -46.27
C LEU A 41 42.35 -6.70 -47.63
N ASP A 42 42.19 -7.50 -48.67
CA ASP A 42 42.63 -7.14 -50.03
C ASP A 42 41.86 -5.96 -50.58
N ASP A 43 40.55 -5.91 -50.34
CA ASP A 43 39.70 -4.78 -50.73
C ASP A 43 40.05 -3.51 -49.93
N LEU A 44 40.17 -3.61 -48.60
CA LEU A 44 40.59 -2.49 -47.75
C LEU A 44 41.98 -1.97 -48.14
N ARG A 45 42.94 -2.84 -48.45
CA ARG A 45 44.30 -2.44 -48.86
C ARG A 45 44.35 -1.78 -50.24
N LYS A 46 43.43 -2.14 -51.15
CA LYS A 46 43.26 -1.45 -52.44
C LYS A 46 42.69 -0.05 -52.21
N GLU A 47 41.65 0.06 -51.39
CA GLU A 47 41.00 1.33 -51.06
C GLU A 47 41.96 2.29 -50.32
N ILE A 48 42.78 1.80 -49.38
CA ILE A 48 43.84 2.58 -48.70
C ILE A 48 44.88 3.14 -49.68
N LYS A 49 45.20 2.43 -50.77
CA LYS A 49 46.22 2.83 -51.76
C LYS A 49 45.74 3.93 -52.71
N GLU A 50 44.43 4.12 -52.87
CA GLU A 50 43.85 5.12 -53.77
C GLU A 50 43.74 6.53 -53.15
N VAL A 51 43.98 6.67 -51.84
CA VAL A 51 43.92 7.96 -51.12
C VAL A 51 45.29 8.67 -51.15
N PRO A 52 45.41 9.95 -51.60
CA PRO A 52 46.69 10.65 -51.71
C PRO A 52 47.40 10.81 -50.37
N ASN A 53 48.72 10.64 -50.38
CA ASN A 53 49.57 10.64 -49.19
C ASN A 53 49.80 12.07 -48.66
N VAL A 54 49.13 12.47 -47.58
CA VAL A 54 49.46 13.69 -46.82
C VAL A 54 50.33 13.29 -45.62
N GLN A 55 51.53 13.85 -45.56
CA GLN A 55 52.50 13.68 -44.48
C GLN A 55 52.00 14.37 -43.20
N GLY A 56 51.82 13.60 -42.14
CA GLY A 56 51.53 14.08 -40.78
C GLY A 56 51.71 12.94 -39.79
N GLU A 57 52.44 13.20 -38.71
CA GLU A 57 52.94 12.22 -37.74
C GLU A 57 51.88 11.23 -37.22
N GLU A 58 52.27 9.96 -37.19
CA GLU A 58 51.49 8.82 -36.72
C GLU A 58 51.33 8.86 -35.21
N ALA A 59 50.19 9.36 -34.72
CA ALA A 59 49.83 9.21 -33.32
C ALA A 59 49.24 7.81 -33.08
N ILE A 60 49.97 6.98 -32.32
CA ILE A 60 49.54 5.68 -31.80
C ILE A 60 48.48 5.94 -30.72
N SER A 61 47.21 6.04 -31.11
CA SER A 61 46.09 6.13 -30.17
C SER A 61 45.17 4.92 -30.32
N ASN A 62 44.77 4.34 -29.17
CA ASN A 62 43.79 3.26 -29.09
C ASN A 62 42.33 3.75 -29.28
N ALA A 63 42.12 5.05 -29.42
CA ALA A 63 40.80 5.67 -29.60
C ALA A 63 40.56 6.02 -31.08
N LEU A 64 39.43 5.58 -31.63
CA LEU A 64 38.96 5.98 -32.96
C LEU A 64 38.42 7.43 -32.89
N PRO A 65 38.77 8.31 -33.83
CA PRO A 65 38.19 9.64 -33.88
C PRO A 65 36.75 9.60 -34.44
N GLN A 66 35.89 10.54 -34.01
CA GLN A 66 34.48 10.65 -34.45
C GLN A 66 34.37 10.98 -35.95
N PRO A 67 33.40 10.40 -36.69
CA PRO A 67 33.16 10.73 -38.09
C PRO A 67 32.63 12.17 -38.23
N LYS A 68 33.12 12.93 -39.21
CA LYS A 68 32.54 14.23 -39.62
C LYS A 68 31.60 14.01 -40.80
N ASN A 69 30.49 14.73 -40.82
CA ASN A 69 29.53 14.79 -41.93
C ASN A 69 30.22 15.29 -43.20
N ASP A 70 30.74 14.40 -44.03
CA ASP A 70 31.06 14.69 -45.43
C ASP A 70 30.83 13.42 -46.26
N SER A 71 30.18 13.60 -47.41
CA SER A 71 29.53 12.63 -48.29
C SER A 71 30.46 11.65 -49.05
N ASN A 72 31.67 11.37 -48.54
CA ASN A 72 32.66 10.48 -49.18
C ASN A 72 33.16 9.36 -48.23
N VAL A 73 32.27 8.77 -47.44
CA VAL A 73 32.62 7.71 -46.47
C VAL A 73 32.26 6.33 -47.02
N ILE A 74 33.26 5.49 -47.30
CA ILE A 74 33.07 4.06 -47.59
C ILE A 74 32.47 3.39 -46.33
N SER A 75 31.42 2.57 -46.48
CA SER A 75 30.70 2.02 -45.33
C SER A 75 31.37 0.77 -44.74
N ALA A 76 31.72 0.79 -43.44
CA ALA A 76 32.20 -0.39 -42.71
C ALA A 76 31.17 -1.52 -42.67
N GLU A 77 29.92 -1.23 -43.00
CA GLU A 77 28.83 -2.20 -43.16
C GLU A 77 29.19 -3.26 -44.22
N LYS A 78 29.96 -2.91 -45.27
CA LYS A 78 30.45 -3.84 -46.31
C LYS A 78 31.37 -4.94 -45.74
N TYR A 79 32.01 -4.68 -44.60
CA TYR A 79 33.00 -5.57 -43.99
C TYR A 79 32.46 -6.29 -42.75
N PHE A 80 31.15 -6.39 -42.58
CA PHE A 80 30.54 -7.08 -41.44
C PHE A 80 30.69 -8.61 -41.49
N LEU A 81 30.57 -9.22 -42.68
CA LEU A 81 30.58 -10.68 -42.86
C LEU A 81 31.79 -11.40 -42.23
N PRO A 82 33.05 -10.91 -42.35
CA PRO A 82 34.18 -11.49 -41.63
C PRO A 82 33.99 -11.54 -40.11
N PHE A 83 33.38 -10.51 -39.51
CA PHE A 83 33.14 -10.45 -38.06
C PHE A 83 31.99 -11.37 -37.64
N GLU A 84 30.96 -11.51 -38.47
CA GLU A 84 29.88 -12.48 -38.25
C GLU A 84 30.41 -13.91 -38.22
N LEU A 85 31.20 -14.30 -39.22
CA LEU A 85 31.84 -15.61 -39.27
C LEU A 85 32.83 -15.82 -38.11
N ALA A 86 33.48 -14.75 -37.64
CA ALA A 86 34.38 -14.80 -36.48
C ALA A 86 33.62 -15.06 -35.18
N CYS A 87 32.43 -14.49 -35.02
CA CYS A 87 31.52 -14.73 -33.90
C CYS A 87 31.01 -16.18 -33.87
N GLN A 88 30.85 -16.82 -35.04
CA GLN A 88 30.43 -18.22 -35.16
C GLN A 88 31.58 -19.24 -34.96
N SER A 89 32.82 -18.78 -34.80
CA SER A 89 34.03 -19.63 -34.91
C SER A 89 34.26 -20.59 -33.74
N LYS A 90 33.41 -20.58 -32.70
CA LYS A 90 33.50 -21.33 -31.43
C LYS A 90 34.82 -21.15 -30.65
N SER A 91 35.78 -20.36 -31.13
CA SER A 91 37.04 -20.04 -30.45
C SER A 91 36.90 -18.76 -29.62
N PRO A 92 36.98 -18.82 -28.28
CA PRO A 92 36.75 -17.66 -27.43
C PRO A 92 37.61 -16.43 -27.76
N ARG A 93 38.89 -16.65 -28.15
CA ARG A 93 39.81 -15.55 -28.49
C ARG A 93 39.42 -14.80 -29.75
N ILE A 94 38.97 -15.55 -30.76
CA ILE A 94 38.50 -14.99 -32.03
C ILE A 94 37.19 -14.23 -31.80
N VAL A 95 36.26 -14.84 -31.06
CA VAL A 95 34.96 -14.24 -30.73
C VAL A 95 35.12 -12.95 -29.92
N VAL A 96 35.96 -12.95 -28.86
CA VAL A 96 36.25 -11.72 -28.08
C VAL A 96 36.83 -10.62 -28.95
N THR A 97 37.75 -10.96 -29.85
CA THR A 97 38.37 -9.97 -30.76
C THR A 97 37.35 -9.39 -31.73
N ALA A 98 36.47 -10.23 -32.28
CA ALA A 98 35.40 -9.78 -33.17
C ALA A 98 34.39 -8.88 -32.45
N LEU A 99 33.91 -9.30 -31.27
CA LEU A 99 32.96 -8.53 -30.47
C LEU A 99 33.54 -7.19 -29.95
N ASP A 100 34.82 -7.14 -29.59
CA ASP A 100 35.52 -5.90 -29.21
C ASP A 100 35.64 -4.93 -30.40
N CYS A 101 35.90 -5.46 -31.60
CA CYS A 101 35.91 -4.66 -32.81
C CYS A 101 34.52 -4.09 -33.13
N LEU A 102 33.48 -4.94 -33.11
CA LEU A 102 32.09 -4.51 -33.32
C LEU A 102 31.66 -3.46 -32.31
N GLN A 103 31.95 -3.68 -31.02
CA GLN A 103 31.67 -2.72 -29.95
C GLN A 103 32.29 -1.34 -30.28
N LYS A 104 33.58 -1.29 -30.64
CA LYS A 104 34.27 -0.03 -30.92
C LYS A 104 33.72 0.63 -32.18
N LEU A 105 33.49 -0.12 -33.25
CA LEU A 105 32.93 0.45 -34.49
C LEU A 105 31.55 1.09 -34.25
N ILE A 106 30.72 0.49 -33.42
CA ILE A 106 29.41 1.04 -33.02
C ILE A 106 29.57 2.26 -32.10
N ALA A 107 30.43 2.18 -31.08
CA ALA A 107 30.65 3.26 -30.10
C ALA A 107 31.07 4.58 -30.76
N TYR A 108 31.91 4.50 -31.80
CA TYR A 108 32.46 5.66 -32.50
C TYR A 108 31.65 6.06 -33.74
N GLY A 109 30.48 5.44 -34.00
CA GLY A 109 29.61 5.78 -35.12
C GLY A 109 30.13 5.35 -36.50
N HIS A 110 31.12 4.45 -36.55
CA HIS A 110 31.66 3.91 -37.80
C HIS A 110 30.81 2.76 -38.36
N LEU A 111 29.99 2.12 -37.53
CA LEU A 111 29.01 1.11 -37.91
C LEU A 111 27.65 1.52 -37.35
N THR A 112 26.79 2.08 -38.19
CA THR A 112 25.44 2.55 -37.80
C THR A 112 24.39 1.48 -38.06
N GLY A 113 24.52 0.71 -39.15
CA GLY A 113 23.59 -0.38 -39.47
C GLY A 113 22.24 0.12 -39.99
N ASN A 114 22.18 1.38 -40.43
CA ASN A 114 20.98 2.04 -40.98
C ASN A 114 20.72 1.68 -42.46
N VAL A 115 21.55 0.79 -43.03
CA VAL A 115 21.35 0.26 -44.38
C VAL A 115 20.46 -0.99 -44.37
N PRO A 116 19.67 -1.23 -45.43
CA PRO A 116 18.98 -2.49 -45.62
C PRO A 116 19.95 -3.67 -45.60
N ASP A 117 19.57 -4.76 -44.95
CA ASP A 117 20.40 -5.96 -44.91
C ASP A 117 20.51 -6.59 -46.31
N SER A 118 21.73 -7.05 -46.63
CA SER A 118 22.06 -7.72 -47.89
C SER A 118 21.36 -9.07 -48.06
N THR A 119 20.94 -9.72 -46.97
CA THR A 119 20.24 -11.01 -46.98
C THR A 119 18.72 -10.87 -46.85
N GLU A 120 18.24 -9.92 -46.04
CA GLU A 120 16.81 -9.59 -45.91
C GLU A 120 16.59 -8.08 -46.12
N PRO A 121 16.23 -7.62 -47.35
CA PRO A 121 16.09 -6.20 -47.65
C PRO A 121 15.00 -5.48 -46.84
N SER A 122 14.08 -6.23 -46.22
CA SER A 122 13.02 -5.71 -45.36
C SER A 122 13.48 -5.37 -43.93
N LYS A 123 14.70 -5.75 -43.54
CA LYS A 123 15.27 -5.46 -42.22
C LYS A 123 16.53 -4.60 -42.34
N LEU A 124 16.80 -3.84 -41.29
CA LEU A 124 18.04 -3.07 -41.17
C LEU A 124 19.21 -3.99 -40.76
N LEU A 125 20.40 -3.70 -41.27
CA LEU A 125 21.62 -4.46 -40.95
C LEU A 125 21.91 -4.49 -39.43
N ILE A 126 21.50 -3.46 -38.68
CA ILE A 126 21.67 -3.45 -37.23
C ILE A 126 20.98 -4.64 -36.54
N VAL A 127 19.84 -5.11 -37.05
CA VAL A 127 19.12 -6.25 -36.47
C VAL A 127 20.00 -7.50 -36.54
N ARG A 128 20.61 -7.77 -37.70
CA ARG A 128 21.52 -8.89 -37.92
C ARG A 128 22.80 -8.78 -37.08
N ILE A 129 23.34 -7.55 -36.92
CA ILE A 129 24.49 -7.30 -36.04
C ILE A 129 24.16 -7.69 -34.60
N VAL A 130 23.00 -7.26 -34.09
CA VAL A 130 22.57 -7.59 -32.72
C VAL A 130 22.31 -9.09 -32.58
N GLU A 131 21.62 -9.72 -33.53
CA GLU A 131 21.39 -11.17 -33.53
C GLU A 131 22.71 -11.94 -33.51
N THR A 132 23.70 -11.50 -34.28
CA THR A 132 25.05 -12.09 -34.28
C THR A 132 25.71 -11.96 -32.92
N ILE A 133 25.70 -10.77 -32.29
CA ILE A 133 26.26 -10.55 -30.96
C ILE A 133 25.55 -11.44 -29.93
N CYS A 134 24.22 -11.52 -29.99
CA CYS A 134 23.42 -12.32 -29.07
C CYS A 134 23.66 -13.83 -29.24
N SER A 135 23.84 -14.31 -30.47
CA SER A 135 24.09 -15.73 -30.78
C SER A 135 25.42 -16.27 -30.23
N CYS A 136 26.36 -15.38 -29.88
CA CYS A 136 27.61 -15.75 -29.21
C CYS A 136 27.37 -16.34 -27.81
N PHE A 137 26.20 -16.09 -27.20
CA PHE A 137 25.85 -16.69 -25.93
C PHE A 137 25.13 -18.02 -26.14
N MET A 138 25.77 -19.13 -25.77
CA MET A 138 25.23 -20.48 -25.93
C MET A 138 24.77 -21.12 -24.61
N GLY A 139 24.59 -20.32 -23.55
CA GLY A 139 24.27 -20.80 -22.20
C GLY A 139 25.47 -20.80 -21.25
N PRO A 140 25.40 -21.53 -20.11
CA PRO A 140 26.37 -21.48 -19.02
C PRO A 140 27.80 -21.92 -19.39
N GLN A 141 27.96 -22.68 -20.46
CA GLN A 141 29.23 -23.16 -21.01
C GLN A 141 29.99 -22.10 -21.84
N THR A 142 29.38 -20.95 -22.11
CA THR A 142 30.03 -19.85 -22.83
C THR A 142 31.22 -19.32 -22.02
N ASP A 143 32.36 -19.10 -22.66
CA ASP A 143 33.57 -18.58 -22.01
C ASP A 143 33.33 -17.24 -21.28
N GLU A 144 33.92 -17.07 -20.09
CA GLU A 144 33.68 -15.90 -19.24
C GLU A 144 34.11 -14.59 -19.90
N GLY A 145 35.18 -14.61 -20.71
CA GLY A 145 35.66 -13.46 -21.46
C GLY A 145 34.70 -13.09 -22.60
N VAL A 146 34.13 -14.09 -23.27
CA VAL A 146 33.09 -13.91 -24.29
C VAL A 146 31.82 -13.32 -23.66
N GLN A 147 31.34 -13.88 -22.54
CA GLN A 147 30.17 -13.36 -21.81
C GLN A 147 30.35 -11.87 -21.46
N LEU A 148 31.50 -11.50 -20.89
CA LEU A 148 31.77 -10.11 -20.53
C LEU A 148 31.77 -9.18 -21.76
N GLN A 149 32.31 -9.66 -22.88
CA GLN A 149 32.37 -8.89 -24.11
C GLN A 149 30.99 -8.72 -24.78
N ILE A 150 30.12 -9.72 -24.69
CA ILE A 150 28.71 -9.63 -25.12
C ILE A 150 27.99 -8.54 -24.32
N ILE A 151 28.11 -8.55 -22.98
CA ILE A 151 27.49 -7.54 -22.10
C ILE A 151 27.92 -6.12 -22.53
N LYS A 152 29.22 -5.91 -22.77
CA LYS A 152 29.76 -4.60 -23.17
C LYS A 152 29.32 -4.17 -24.57
N ALA A 153 29.33 -5.08 -25.53
CA ALA A 153 28.90 -4.81 -26.90
C ALA A 153 27.42 -4.42 -26.94
N LEU A 154 26.56 -5.18 -26.27
CA LEU A 154 25.13 -4.91 -26.19
C LEU A 154 24.82 -3.60 -25.45
N LEU A 155 25.54 -3.29 -24.36
CA LEU A 155 25.39 -2.00 -23.68
C LEU A 155 25.71 -0.85 -24.64
N THR A 156 26.78 -1.00 -25.43
CA THR A 156 27.19 0.01 -26.40
C THR A 156 26.14 0.21 -27.48
N VAL A 157 25.53 -0.86 -27.99
CA VAL A 157 24.40 -0.78 -28.92
C VAL A 157 23.25 0.05 -28.34
N MET A 158 22.82 -0.23 -27.11
CA MET A 158 21.68 0.44 -26.47
C MET A 158 21.95 1.90 -26.09
N THR A 159 23.21 2.23 -25.81
CA THR A 159 23.62 3.57 -25.32
C THR A 159 24.13 4.49 -26.42
N SER A 160 24.43 3.96 -27.61
CA SER A 160 24.99 4.72 -28.73
C SER A 160 24.01 5.80 -29.23
N GLN A 161 24.54 6.97 -29.57
CA GLN A 161 23.79 8.06 -30.23
C GLN A 161 23.75 7.88 -31.76
N HIS A 162 24.49 6.92 -32.29
CA HIS A 162 24.65 6.69 -33.73
C HIS A 162 23.84 5.49 -34.24
N VAL A 163 23.23 4.74 -33.32
CA VAL A 163 22.47 3.53 -33.59
C VAL A 163 21.17 3.55 -32.83
N GLU A 164 20.08 3.25 -33.51
CA GLU A 164 18.75 3.09 -32.92
C GLU A 164 18.27 1.65 -33.17
N VAL A 165 17.89 0.99 -32.08
CA VAL A 165 17.31 -0.36 -32.09
C VAL A 165 15.96 -0.29 -31.41
N HIS A 166 14.98 -0.99 -31.98
CA HIS A 166 13.59 -0.93 -31.55
C HIS A 166 12.96 -2.33 -31.43
N GLU A 167 11.84 -2.38 -30.74
CA GLU A 167 10.90 -3.48 -30.61
C GLU A 167 11.56 -4.82 -30.23
N GLY A 168 11.46 -5.83 -31.11
CA GLY A 168 11.99 -7.16 -30.88
C GLY A 168 13.50 -7.18 -30.64
N THR A 169 14.26 -6.28 -31.27
CA THR A 169 15.71 -6.19 -31.13
C THR A 169 16.13 -5.67 -29.75
N VAL A 170 15.36 -4.72 -29.19
CA VAL A 170 15.54 -4.24 -27.81
C VAL A 170 15.27 -5.36 -26.81
N LEU A 171 14.17 -6.09 -26.99
CA LEU A 171 13.83 -7.23 -26.13
C LEU A 171 14.86 -8.35 -26.20
N LEU A 172 15.37 -8.66 -27.41
CA LEU A 172 16.44 -9.65 -27.59
C LEU A 172 17.70 -9.25 -26.83
N THR A 173 18.10 -7.98 -26.95
CA THR A 173 19.28 -7.44 -26.26
C THR A 173 19.17 -7.55 -24.74
N ILE A 174 18.05 -7.08 -24.18
CA ILE A 174 17.79 -7.16 -22.73
C ILE A 174 17.77 -8.63 -22.28
N ARG A 175 17.09 -9.51 -23.03
CA ARG A 175 17.00 -10.93 -22.70
C ARG A 175 18.37 -11.60 -22.68
N THR A 176 19.23 -11.34 -23.66
CA THR A 176 20.55 -11.96 -23.71
C THR A 176 21.38 -11.57 -22.49
N VAL A 177 21.41 -10.29 -22.12
CA VAL A 177 22.14 -9.86 -20.90
C VAL A 177 21.49 -10.44 -19.63
N TYR A 178 20.17 -10.55 -19.60
CA TYR A 178 19.42 -11.19 -18.52
C TYR A 178 19.76 -12.68 -18.37
N ASN A 179 19.85 -13.40 -19.49
CA ASN A 179 20.24 -14.81 -19.51
C ASN A 179 21.71 -15.01 -19.11
N VAL A 180 22.60 -14.09 -19.51
CA VAL A 180 23.99 -14.09 -19.03
C VAL A 180 24.04 -13.92 -17.51
N TYR A 181 23.23 -13.01 -16.93
CA TYR A 181 23.12 -12.87 -15.47
C TYR A 181 22.68 -14.18 -14.79
N LEU A 182 21.67 -14.85 -15.34
CA LEU A 182 21.14 -16.07 -14.73
C LEU A 182 22.13 -17.24 -14.85
N ALA A 183 22.67 -17.48 -16.05
CA ALA A 183 23.45 -18.67 -16.37
C ALA A 183 24.94 -18.57 -16.02
N SER A 184 25.51 -17.36 -15.95
CA SER A 184 26.94 -17.21 -15.68
C SER A 184 27.30 -17.74 -14.30
N ARG A 185 28.43 -18.45 -14.19
CA ARG A 185 28.99 -18.89 -12.91
C ARG A 185 29.94 -17.86 -12.29
N ASN A 186 30.33 -16.84 -13.07
CA ASN A 186 31.26 -15.81 -12.64
C ASN A 186 30.49 -14.63 -12.01
N LEU A 187 30.75 -14.36 -10.73
CA LEU A 187 30.08 -13.29 -9.98
C LEU A 187 30.34 -11.89 -10.57
N VAL A 188 31.51 -11.65 -11.18
CA VAL A 188 31.83 -10.39 -11.87
C VAL A 188 30.93 -10.22 -13.09
N ASN A 189 30.75 -11.28 -13.89
CA ASN A 189 29.86 -11.25 -15.05
C ASN A 189 28.40 -11.06 -14.64
N GLN A 190 27.94 -11.75 -13.59
CA GLN A 190 26.60 -11.54 -13.03
C GLN A 190 26.40 -10.08 -12.58
N THR A 191 27.34 -9.54 -11.80
CA THR A 191 27.24 -8.16 -11.28
C THR A 191 27.28 -7.14 -12.42
N THR A 192 28.13 -7.35 -13.42
CA THR A 192 28.24 -6.51 -14.61
C THR A 192 26.96 -6.58 -15.46
N ALA A 193 26.40 -7.78 -15.67
CA ALA A 193 25.15 -7.98 -16.40
C ALA A 193 23.98 -7.27 -15.70
N ARG A 194 23.87 -7.39 -14.37
CA ARG A 194 22.86 -6.68 -13.58
C ARG A 194 22.97 -5.16 -13.72
N ALA A 195 24.17 -4.60 -13.57
CA ALA A 195 24.39 -3.17 -13.73
C ALA A 195 24.07 -2.69 -15.17
N THR A 196 24.43 -3.51 -16.16
CA THR A 196 24.17 -3.25 -17.58
C THR A 196 22.67 -3.24 -17.88
N LEU A 197 21.90 -4.19 -17.35
CA LEU A 197 20.44 -4.22 -17.51
C LEU A 197 19.78 -2.96 -16.95
N THR A 198 20.17 -2.55 -15.74
CA THR A 198 19.68 -1.30 -15.13
C THR A 198 19.99 -0.10 -16.03
N GLN A 199 21.22 -0.01 -16.56
CA GLN A 199 21.62 1.09 -17.42
C GLN A 199 20.85 1.10 -18.75
N MET A 200 20.68 -0.06 -19.40
CA MET A 200 19.90 -0.19 -20.64
C MET A 200 18.46 0.26 -20.44
N ILE A 201 17.81 -0.21 -19.36
CA ILE A 201 16.42 0.14 -19.05
C ILE A 201 16.31 1.64 -18.77
N ASN A 202 17.19 2.21 -17.95
CA ASN A 202 17.18 3.65 -17.68
C ASN A 202 17.33 4.48 -18.95
N VAL A 203 18.16 4.05 -19.90
CA VAL A 203 18.33 4.74 -21.19
C VAL A 203 17.07 4.65 -22.05
N ILE A 204 16.40 3.49 -22.10
CA ILE A 204 15.14 3.32 -22.85
C ILE A 204 14.08 4.29 -22.30
N PHE A 205 13.88 4.32 -20.99
CA PHE A 205 12.90 5.22 -20.37
C PHE A 205 13.32 6.69 -20.49
N ALA A 206 14.60 7.03 -20.33
CA ALA A 206 15.07 8.41 -20.50
C ALA A 206 14.88 8.92 -21.94
N ARG A 207 15.12 8.08 -22.95
CA ARG A 207 14.88 8.42 -24.37
C ARG A 207 13.40 8.66 -24.63
N MET A 208 12.53 7.81 -24.09
CA MET A 208 11.07 7.99 -24.17
C MET A 208 10.63 9.33 -23.56
N GLU A 209 11.12 9.68 -22.37
CA GLU A 209 10.76 10.94 -21.71
C GLU A 209 11.30 12.17 -22.48
N THR A 210 12.57 12.11 -22.93
CA THR A 210 13.20 13.21 -23.69
C THR A 210 12.46 13.48 -25.01
N GLN A 211 12.07 12.41 -25.72
CA GLN A 211 11.35 12.51 -26.99
C GLN A 211 9.98 13.17 -26.82
N ALA A 212 9.24 12.84 -25.75
CA ALA A 212 7.96 13.48 -25.46
C ALA A 212 8.11 14.96 -25.07
N GLU A 213 9.17 15.32 -24.34
CA GLU A 213 9.48 16.72 -24.02
C GLU A 213 9.77 17.54 -25.29
N ASP A 214 10.50 16.97 -26.24
CA ASP A 214 10.81 17.63 -27.52
C ASP A 214 9.56 17.82 -28.39
N GLU A 215 8.67 16.83 -28.45
CA GLU A 215 7.37 16.96 -29.15
C GLU A 215 6.50 18.06 -28.54
N ALA A 216 6.44 18.15 -27.20
CA ALA A 216 5.68 19.20 -26.51
C ALA A 216 6.19 20.61 -26.84
N ARG A 217 7.52 20.80 -26.90
CA ARG A 217 8.15 22.08 -27.28
C ARG A 217 7.86 22.49 -28.72
N ILE A 218 7.81 21.53 -29.64
CA ILE A 218 7.50 21.79 -31.06
C ILE A 218 6.02 22.18 -31.22
N GLY A 219 5.13 21.56 -30.44
CA GLY A 219 3.70 21.88 -30.42
C GLY A 219 3.37 23.28 -29.87
N GLU A 220 4.10 23.76 -28.85
CA GLU A 220 3.91 25.12 -28.34
C GLU A 220 4.34 26.20 -29.36
N ASN A 221 5.43 25.97 -30.10
CA ASN A 221 5.94 26.93 -31.09
C ASN A 221 5.07 27.06 -32.35
N THR A 222 4.18 26.10 -32.63
CA THR A 222 3.24 26.16 -33.75
C THR A 222 1.90 26.82 -33.41
N SER A 223 1.68 27.18 -32.14
CA SER A 223 0.46 27.83 -31.66
C SER A 223 0.58 29.36 -31.58
N THR A 224 0.83 30.02 -32.71
CA THR A 224 0.58 31.47 -32.85
C THR A 224 -0.70 31.68 -33.68
N PRO A 225 -1.70 32.46 -33.19
CA PRO A 225 -2.96 32.62 -33.89
C PRO A 225 -2.80 33.68 -34.99
N HIS A 226 -2.64 33.27 -36.24
CA HIS A 226 -2.89 34.13 -37.39
C HIS A 226 -4.32 33.93 -37.90
N PRO A 227 -5.17 34.97 -37.94
CA PRO A 227 -6.50 34.88 -38.50
C PRO A 227 -6.41 35.10 -40.02
N GLU A 228 -6.44 34.04 -40.81
CA GLU A 228 -6.76 34.16 -42.23
C GLU A 228 -7.87 33.18 -42.64
N THR A 229 -8.80 33.75 -43.40
CA THR A 229 -10.13 33.30 -43.81
C THR A 229 -10.17 31.98 -44.61
N PRO A 230 -11.32 31.26 -44.57
CA PRO A 230 -11.49 30.01 -45.30
C PRO A 230 -11.80 30.29 -46.77
N VAL A 231 -11.03 29.71 -47.68
CA VAL A 231 -11.41 29.60 -49.10
C VAL A 231 -11.39 28.13 -49.50
N ALA A 232 -12.57 27.61 -49.77
CA ALA A 232 -12.81 26.26 -50.27
C ALA A 232 -12.26 26.04 -51.69
N ARG A 233 -11.80 24.82 -51.98
CA ARG A 233 -11.88 24.05 -53.25
C ARG A 233 -10.82 22.93 -53.23
N VAL A 234 -10.97 21.71 -53.71
CA VAL A 234 -12.02 20.90 -54.37
C VAL A 234 -11.45 19.48 -54.31
N ASP A 235 -12.31 18.49 -54.03
CA ASP A 235 -11.98 17.07 -54.15
C ASP A 235 -11.56 16.71 -55.58
N LEU A 236 -10.46 15.96 -55.71
CA LEU A 236 -10.26 15.04 -56.82
C LEU A 236 -9.66 13.74 -56.28
N ASN A 237 -10.54 12.74 -56.15
CA ASN A 237 -10.21 11.33 -56.16
C ASN A 237 -9.55 10.96 -57.49
N GLU A 238 -8.39 10.34 -57.46
CA GLU A 238 -7.99 9.37 -58.49
C GLU A 238 -7.36 8.14 -57.84
N SER A 239 -8.11 7.06 -57.93
CA SER A 239 -7.79 5.70 -57.53
C SER A 239 -6.79 5.06 -58.48
N THR A 240 -5.69 4.51 -57.95
CA THR A 240 -4.97 3.38 -58.55
C THR A 240 -4.54 2.38 -57.48
N SER A 241 -5.09 1.18 -57.62
CA SER A 241 -4.89 -0.04 -56.86
C SER A 241 -3.48 -0.64 -57.00
N ALA A 242 -2.88 -1.06 -55.88
CA ALA A 242 -1.88 -2.14 -55.80
C ALA A 242 -1.86 -2.70 -54.35
N PRO A 243 -1.54 -4.00 -54.15
CA PRO A 243 -2.19 -4.85 -53.15
C PRO A 243 -1.59 -4.74 -51.74
N ASP A 244 -2.47 -4.88 -50.76
CA ASP A 244 -2.16 -5.11 -49.35
C ASP A 244 -1.32 -6.38 -49.17
N HIS A 245 -0.10 -6.19 -48.66
CA HIS A 245 0.64 -7.22 -47.94
C HIS A 245 0.98 -6.67 -46.56
N GLU A 246 -0.02 -6.62 -45.68
CA GLU A 246 0.22 -6.54 -44.24
C GLU A 246 0.70 -7.91 -43.75
N SER A 247 2.01 -8.09 -43.61
CA SER A 247 2.55 -9.13 -42.74
C SER A 247 2.47 -8.63 -41.30
N SER A 248 1.37 -8.92 -40.62
CA SER A 248 1.25 -8.75 -39.17
C SER A 248 2.26 -9.66 -38.47
N PHE A 249 3.37 -9.10 -38.00
CA PHE A 249 4.31 -9.80 -37.14
C PHE A 249 3.69 -9.98 -35.75
N ASP A 250 3.35 -11.23 -35.43
CA ASP A 250 2.59 -11.61 -34.24
C ASP A 250 3.46 -11.47 -32.97
N SER A 251 3.33 -10.33 -32.31
CA SER A 251 4.17 -9.90 -31.17
C SER A 251 3.96 -10.78 -29.91
N THR A 252 2.84 -11.50 -29.87
CA THR A 252 2.40 -12.44 -28.84
C THR A 252 3.16 -13.76 -28.92
N GLN A 253 3.36 -14.33 -30.12
CA GLN A 253 4.17 -15.54 -30.31
C GLN A 253 5.61 -15.34 -29.83
N ILE A 254 6.18 -14.16 -30.11
CA ILE A 254 7.53 -13.82 -29.66
C ILE A 254 7.57 -13.87 -28.12
N VAL A 255 6.66 -13.23 -27.38
CA VAL A 255 6.68 -13.27 -25.91
C VAL A 255 6.51 -14.68 -25.33
N SER A 256 5.75 -15.56 -25.98
CA SER A 256 5.57 -16.96 -25.55
C SER A 256 6.83 -17.80 -25.82
N SER A 257 7.41 -17.72 -27.02
CA SER A 257 8.69 -18.38 -27.32
C SER A 257 9.82 -17.89 -26.42
N ILE A 258 9.80 -16.62 -26.02
CA ILE A 258 10.75 -16.02 -25.05
C ILE A 258 10.66 -16.69 -23.68
N LEU A 259 9.46 -17.03 -23.23
CA LEU A 259 9.22 -17.59 -21.91
C LEU A 259 9.64 -19.05 -21.82
N GLU A 260 9.46 -19.82 -22.89
CA GLU A 260 9.85 -21.23 -23.02
C GLU A 260 11.37 -21.42 -23.20
N GLU A 261 12.01 -20.57 -24.01
CA GLU A 261 13.44 -20.69 -24.34
C GLU A 261 14.38 -20.33 -23.16
N VAL A 262 13.91 -19.49 -22.23
CA VAL A 262 14.63 -19.18 -20.97
C VAL A 262 14.57 -20.36 -19.99
N ILE A 263 13.56 -21.23 -20.10
CA ILE A 263 13.39 -22.41 -19.25
C ILE A 263 14.12 -23.62 -19.84
N SER A 264 14.06 -23.83 -21.16
CA SER A 264 14.65 -25.03 -21.81
C SER A 264 16.18 -25.05 -21.82
N ASN A 265 16.85 -23.89 -21.85
CA ASN A 265 18.30 -23.81 -22.03
C ASN A 265 19.15 -24.03 -20.75
N VAL A 266 18.57 -24.51 -19.64
CA VAL A 266 19.27 -24.55 -18.32
C VAL A 266 19.27 -25.92 -17.63
N VAL A 267 18.68 -26.98 -18.20
CA VAL A 267 18.80 -28.35 -17.67
C VAL A 267 19.69 -29.19 -18.61
N PRO A 268 20.78 -29.83 -18.13
CA PRO A 268 21.46 -30.86 -18.91
C PRO A 268 20.61 -32.14 -18.85
N GLU A 269 20.05 -32.57 -19.97
CA GLU A 269 19.53 -33.94 -20.10
C GLU A 269 20.72 -34.92 -20.11
N ASP A 270 20.74 -35.86 -19.15
CA ASP A 270 21.57 -37.07 -19.26
C ASP A 270 20.98 -38.01 -20.33
N PRO A 271 21.82 -38.73 -21.10
CA PRO A 271 21.33 -39.58 -22.18
C PRO A 271 20.59 -40.83 -21.63
N PRO A 272 19.51 -41.29 -22.30
CA PRO A 272 18.73 -42.42 -21.80
C PRO A 272 19.50 -43.73 -21.93
N VAL A 273 19.55 -44.49 -20.83
CA VAL A 273 20.03 -45.88 -20.77
C VAL A 273 18.91 -46.81 -21.25
N PRO A 274 19.16 -47.77 -22.16
CA PRO A 274 18.13 -48.71 -22.62
C PRO A 274 18.08 -49.96 -21.74
N SER A 275 16.89 -50.31 -21.27
CA SER A 275 16.56 -51.59 -20.62
C SER A 275 15.05 -51.89 -20.77
N PRO A 276 14.61 -53.16 -20.71
CA PRO A 276 14.03 -53.83 -21.88
C PRO A 276 12.52 -54.04 -21.81
N LEU A 277 12.00 -54.37 -23.00
CA LEU A 277 10.69 -54.94 -23.35
C LEU A 277 10.04 -55.81 -22.26
N GLU A 278 8.79 -55.47 -21.90
CA GLU A 278 7.76 -56.41 -21.44
C GLU A 278 6.34 -55.91 -21.82
N ASP A 279 5.48 -56.88 -22.14
CA ASP A 279 4.21 -56.83 -22.89
C ASP A 279 3.02 -56.09 -22.23
N PRO A 280 1.95 -55.78 -22.99
CA PRO A 280 0.85 -54.92 -22.56
C PRO A 280 -0.25 -55.69 -21.81
N ASN A 281 -0.84 -55.08 -20.79
CA ASN A 281 -2.16 -55.47 -20.29
C ASN A 281 -3.02 -54.20 -20.07
N PRO A 282 -4.29 -54.18 -20.53
CA PRO A 282 -5.11 -52.98 -20.55
C PRO A 282 -6.01 -52.94 -19.30
N ASP A 283 -5.74 -52.01 -18.39
CA ASP A 283 -6.74 -51.49 -17.45
C ASP A 283 -6.10 -50.34 -16.67
N GLN A 284 -6.18 -49.12 -17.21
CA GLN A 284 -6.08 -47.89 -16.43
C GLN A 284 -6.77 -46.75 -17.17
N VAL A 285 -7.82 -46.25 -16.51
CA VAL A 285 -8.67 -45.13 -16.88
C VAL A 285 -7.81 -43.86 -17.02
N GLN A 286 -7.90 -43.22 -18.16
CA GLN A 286 -7.37 -41.88 -18.40
C GLN A 286 -8.12 -40.89 -17.50
N THR A 287 -7.41 -40.25 -16.58
CA THR A 287 -7.79 -38.99 -15.97
C THR A 287 -7.31 -37.87 -16.90
N ASP A 288 -8.25 -37.26 -17.63
CA ASP A 288 -8.02 -36.01 -18.35
C ASP A 288 -7.79 -34.87 -17.34
N ASP A 289 -6.53 -34.55 -17.05
CA ASP A 289 -6.12 -33.28 -16.47
C ASP A 289 -5.71 -32.35 -17.63
N ASN A 290 -6.72 -31.77 -18.28
CA ASN A 290 -6.57 -30.65 -19.20
C ASN A 290 -7.40 -29.48 -18.69
N THR A 291 -6.83 -28.73 -17.76
CA THR A 291 -7.29 -27.37 -17.42
C THR A 291 -6.10 -26.41 -17.53
N ASP A 292 -5.71 -26.08 -18.75
CA ASP A 292 -4.77 -24.98 -18.99
C ASP A 292 -5.08 -24.16 -20.27
N GLU A 293 -6.34 -24.18 -20.74
CA GLU A 293 -6.75 -23.42 -21.94
C GLU A 293 -7.50 -22.09 -21.65
N THR A 294 -7.75 -21.71 -20.39
CA THR A 294 -8.50 -20.47 -20.10
C THR A 294 -7.65 -19.19 -20.04
N THR A 295 -6.36 -19.24 -20.38
CA THR A 295 -5.49 -18.03 -20.37
C THR A 295 -5.32 -17.37 -21.74
N ALA A 296 -5.77 -17.99 -22.83
CA ALA A 296 -5.61 -17.46 -24.18
C ALA A 296 -6.61 -16.33 -24.55
N GLU A 297 -7.75 -16.21 -23.85
CA GLU A 297 -8.81 -15.28 -24.25
C GLU A 297 -8.63 -13.83 -23.73
N THR A 298 -7.70 -13.57 -22.80
CA THR A 298 -7.46 -12.21 -22.28
C THR A 298 -6.41 -11.40 -23.06
N ASP A 299 -5.70 -12.03 -24.01
CA ASP A 299 -4.58 -11.39 -24.73
C ASP A 299 -5.03 -10.47 -25.89
N ASN A 300 -6.34 -10.41 -26.22
CA ASN A 300 -6.86 -9.68 -27.39
C ASN A 300 -7.32 -8.22 -27.14
N MET A 301 -7.25 -7.69 -25.92
CA MET A 301 -7.97 -6.43 -25.58
C MET A 301 -7.12 -5.15 -25.49
N VAL A 302 -5.95 -5.10 -26.12
CA VAL A 302 -5.18 -3.85 -26.23
C VAL A 302 -4.64 -3.68 -27.65
N THR A 303 -5.45 -3.12 -28.55
CA THR A 303 -4.95 -2.46 -29.77
C THR A 303 -4.22 -1.18 -29.35
N ALA A 304 -3.02 -1.37 -28.79
CA ALA A 304 -2.20 -0.30 -28.22
C ALA A 304 -1.78 0.67 -29.32
N LYS A 305 -2.43 1.85 -29.38
CA LYS A 305 -1.99 2.96 -30.23
C LYS A 305 -0.88 3.70 -29.49
N PHE A 306 0.37 3.34 -29.76
CA PHE A 306 1.52 4.12 -29.31
C PHE A 306 1.71 5.33 -30.22
N THR A 307 1.98 6.50 -29.64
CA THR A 307 2.27 7.69 -30.45
C THR A 307 3.67 7.62 -31.08
N HIS A 308 4.60 6.94 -30.40
CA HIS A 308 5.99 6.83 -30.83
C HIS A 308 6.58 5.43 -30.51
N VAL A 309 7.52 4.97 -31.33
CA VAL A 309 8.18 3.64 -31.19
C VAL A 309 8.90 3.50 -29.84
N LEU A 310 9.51 4.57 -29.32
CA LEU A 310 10.19 4.56 -28.02
C LEU A 310 9.24 4.26 -26.84
N GLN A 311 7.97 4.69 -26.93
CA GLN A 311 6.97 4.34 -25.93
C GLN A 311 6.63 2.85 -26.00
N LYS A 312 6.52 2.31 -27.22
CA LYS A 312 6.31 0.87 -27.46
C LYS A 312 7.49 0.05 -26.89
N ASP A 313 8.72 0.48 -27.10
CA ASP A 313 9.92 -0.17 -26.55
C ASP A 313 9.89 -0.23 -25.02
N ALA A 314 9.67 0.91 -24.37
CA ALA A 314 9.57 1.00 -22.92
C ALA A 314 8.42 0.15 -22.36
N PHE A 315 7.25 0.17 -23.02
CA PHE A 315 6.09 -0.63 -22.64
C PHE A 315 6.38 -2.14 -22.74
N LEU A 316 6.99 -2.60 -23.83
CA LEU A 316 7.31 -4.01 -24.04
C LEU A 316 8.29 -4.52 -22.98
N VAL A 317 9.30 -3.72 -22.64
CA VAL A 317 10.27 -4.04 -21.58
C VAL A 317 9.59 -4.11 -20.22
N PHE A 318 8.75 -3.13 -19.89
CA PHE A 318 7.99 -3.12 -18.65
C PHE A 318 7.10 -4.36 -18.51
N ARG A 319 6.31 -4.67 -19.55
CA ARG A 319 5.43 -5.84 -19.60
C ARG A 319 6.21 -7.15 -19.43
N ALA A 320 7.35 -7.29 -20.11
CA ALA A 320 8.18 -8.48 -20.01
C ALA A 320 8.69 -8.71 -18.58
N LEU A 321 9.15 -7.64 -17.90
CA LEU A 321 9.61 -7.71 -16.51
C LEU A 321 8.48 -8.08 -15.54
N CYS A 322 7.27 -7.53 -15.74
CA CYS A 322 6.10 -7.92 -14.95
C CYS A 322 5.79 -9.41 -15.10
N LYS A 323 5.71 -9.93 -16.34
CA LYS A 323 5.45 -11.35 -16.60
C LYS A 323 6.52 -12.26 -15.98
N LEU A 324 7.81 -11.91 -16.09
CA LEU A 324 8.90 -12.67 -15.46
C LEU A 324 8.78 -12.69 -13.94
N SER A 325 8.34 -11.60 -13.32
CA SER A 325 8.13 -11.54 -11.87
C SER A 325 6.96 -12.41 -11.36
N MET A 326 6.04 -12.83 -12.24
CA MET A 326 4.85 -13.63 -11.88
C MET A 326 5.07 -15.14 -11.92
N LYS A 327 6.17 -15.62 -12.49
CA LYS A 327 6.47 -17.06 -12.59
C LYS A 327 6.42 -17.71 -11.19
N PRO A 328 5.71 -18.85 -11.02
CA PRO A 328 5.66 -19.54 -9.74
C PRO A 328 7.04 -20.05 -9.34
N LEU A 329 7.28 -20.16 -8.04
CA LEU A 329 8.48 -20.81 -7.51
C LEU A 329 8.19 -22.30 -7.33
N PRO A 330 9.19 -23.19 -7.46
CA PRO A 330 9.01 -24.62 -7.19
C PRO A 330 8.50 -24.88 -5.77
N ASP A 331 7.69 -25.94 -5.61
CA ASP A 331 7.12 -26.33 -4.31
C ASP A 331 8.23 -26.69 -3.30
N GLY A 332 8.18 -26.05 -2.12
CA GLY A 332 9.13 -26.27 -1.03
C GLY A 332 9.83 -24.99 -0.58
N THR A 333 10.93 -25.12 0.18
CA THR A 333 11.80 -23.98 0.48
C THR A 333 12.68 -23.72 -0.75
N PRO A 334 12.46 -22.62 -1.50
CA PRO A 334 13.22 -22.38 -2.72
C PRO A 334 14.71 -22.19 -2.38
N ASP A 335 15.59 -22.89 -3.11
CA ASP A 335 17.04 -22.71 -2.98
C ASP A 335 17.38 -21.23 -3.28
N PRO A 336 18.09 -20.51 -2.39
CA PRO A 336 18.57 -19.15 -2.66
C PRO A 336 19.35 -19.01 -3.97
N LYS A 337 19.93 -20.10 -4.49
CA LYS A 337 20.65 -20.13 -5.77
C LYS A 337 19.78 -20.54 -6.97
N SER A 338 18.52 -20.88 -6.75
CA SER A 338 17.59 -21.27 -7.83
C SER A 338 17.48 -20.16 -8.88
N HIS A 339 17.42 -20.58 -10.15
CA HIS A 339 17.34 -19.66 -11.27
C HIS A 339 16.01 -18.90 -11.26
N GLU A 340 14.92 -19.55 -10.85
CA GLU A 340 13.58 -18.99 -10.74
C GLU A 340 13.52 -17.85 -9.70
N LEU A 341 14.10 -18.06 -8.51
CA LEU A 341 14.13 -17.06 -7.46
C LEU A 341 15.00 -15.86 -7.85
N ARG A 342 16.20 -16.10 -8.40
CA ARG A 342 17.10 -15.04 -8.87
C ARG A 342 16.48 -14.22 -10.00
N SER A 343 15.79 -14.88 -10.93
CA SER A 343 15.01 -14.25 -12.00
C SER A 343 13.91 -13.35 -11.45
N LYS A 344 13.11 -13.86 -10.49
CA LYS A 344 12.06 -13.09 -9.84
C LYS A 344 12.61 -11.87 -9.11
N ILE A 345 13.65 -12.03 -8.29
CA ILE A 345 14.30 -10.95 -7.53
C ILE A 345 14.83 -9.86 -8.48
N LEU A 346 15.57 -10.26 -9.52
CA LEU A 346 16.11 -9.30 -10.48
C LEU A 346 14.98 -8.53 -11.19
N SER A 347 13.92 -9.21 -11.61
CA SER A 347 12.79 -8.58 -12.29
C SER A 347 12.11 -7.53 -11.41
N LEU A 348 11.86 -7.86 -10.14
CA LEU A 348 11.28 -6.92 -9.17
C LEU A 348 12.21 -5.72 -8.89
N GLN A 349 13.52 -5.94 -8.80
CA GLN A 349 14.50 -4.87 -8.62
C GLN A 349 14.56 -3.92 -9.82
N LEU A 350 14.50 -4.46 -11.05
CA LEU A 350 14.49 -3.64 -12.26
C LEU A 350 13.18 -2.84 -12.37
N LEU A 351 12.03 -3.45 -12.06
CA LEU A 351 10.75 -2.75 -11.97
C LEU A 351 10.78 -1.64 -10.92
N LEU A 352 11.40 -1.88 -9.77
CA LEU A 352 11.52 -0.87 -8.72
C LEU A 352 12.36 0.32 -9.19
N GLY A 353 13.46 0.06 -9.92
CA GLY A 353 14.27 1.10 -10.54
C GLY A 353 13.51 1.95 -11.56
N ILE A 354 12.63 1.33 -12.37
CA ILE A 354 11.76 2.03 -13.33
C ILE A 354 10.81 2.98 -12.59
N LEU A 355 10.11 2.49 -11.56
CA LEU A 355 9.12 3.30 -10.84
C LEU A 355 9.76 4.43 -10.01
N GLN A 356 10.91 4.18 -9.39
CA GLN A 356 11.63 5.19 -8.62
C GLN A 356 12.17 6.34 -9.51
N ASN A 357 12.43 6.06 -10.78
CA ASN A 357 12.89 7.04 -11.77
C ASN A 357 11.80 7.40 -12.79
N ALA A 358 10.52 7.19 -12.45
CA ALA A 358 9.43 7.44 -13.38
C ALA A 358 9.30 8.93 -13.72
N GLY A 359 9.44 9.26 -15.01
CA GLY A 359 9.24 10.60 -15.56
C GLY A 359 7.76 10.95 -15.76
N PRO A 360 7.46 12.12 -16.33
CA PRO A 360 6.09 12.56 -16.60
C PRO A 360 5.29 11.61 -17.50
N VAL A 361 5.87 11.14 -18.61
CA VAL A 361 5.17 10.27 -19.59
C VAL A 361 4.79 8.95 -18.94
N LEU A 362 5.72 8.31 -18.21
CA LEU A 362 5.41 7.06 -17.51
C LEU A 362 4.28 7.23 -16.48
N ARG A 363 4.17 8.40 -15.85
CA ARG A 363 3.15 8.68 -14.82
C ARG A 363 1.77 9.00 -15.39
N SER A 364 1.67 9.66 -16.54
CA SER A 364 0.40 10.15 -17.08
C SER A 364 -0.16 9.34 -18.25
N ASN A 365 0.68 8.60 -18.98
CA ASN A 365 0.26 7.89 -20.18
C ASN A 365 -0.66 6.71 -19.82
N GLU A 366 -1.87 6.69 -20.40
CA GLU A 366 -2.90 5.69 -20.13
C GLU A 366 -2.42 4.26 -20.36
N MET A 367 -1.58 4.01 -21.36
CA MET A 367 -1.06 2.68 -21.65
C MET A 367 -0.19 2.13 -20.52
N PHE A 368 0.65 2.98 -19.94
CA PHE A 368 1.47 2.59 -18.79
C PHE A 368 0.63 2.46 -17.52
N VAL A 369 -0.36 3.33 -17.31
CA VAL A 369 -1.31 3.20 -16.20
C VAL A 369 -2.07 1.87 -16.28
N ILE A 370 -2.57 1.50 -17.47
CA ILE A 370 -3.23 0.22 -17.72
C ILE A 370 -2.26 -0.94 -17.46
N ALA A 371 -1.02 -0.86 -17.95
CA ALA A 371 -0.01 -1.88 -17.71
C ALA A 371 0.33 -2.04 -16.22
N ILE A 372 0.39 -0.94 -15.46
CA ILE A 372 0.58 -0.98 -14.02
C ILE A 372 -0.59 -1.70 -13.36
N LYS A 373 -1.83 -1.38 -13.72
CA LYS A 373 -3.03 -2.04 -13.17
C LYS A 373 -3.11 -3.52 -13.49
N GLN A 374 -2.91 -3.90 -14.76
CA GLN A 374 -3.14 -5.25 -15.26
C GLN A 374 -1.95 -6.20 -15.09
N TYR A 375 -0.73 -5.69 -15.14
CA TYR A 375 0.47 -6.53 -15.02
C TYR A 375 1.16 -6.36 -13.67
N LEU A 376 1.48 -5.12 -13.28
CA LEU A 376 2.29 -4.89 -12.09
C LEU A 376 1.50 -5.13 -10.80
N CYS A 377 0.31 -4.57 -10.65
CA CYS A 377 -0.50 -4.76 -9.44
C CYS A 377 -0.89 -6.23 -9.25
N VAL A 378 -1.17 -6.95 -10.33
CA VAL A 378 -1.44 -8.40 -10.31
C VAL A 378 -0.17 -9.20 -9.97
N ALA A 379 0.99 -8.79 -10.47
CA ALA A 379 2.25 -9.39 -10.04
C ALA A 379 2.54 -9.16 -8.56
N LEU A 380 2.24 -7.96 -8.06
CA LEU A 380 2.41 -7.58 -6.67
C LEU A 380 1.41 -8.26 -5.73
N SER A 381 0.19 -8.59 -6.17
CA SER A 381 -0.75 -9.32 -5.31
C SER A 381 -0.28 -10.76 -5.06
N LYS A 382 0.34 -11.40 -6.05
CA LYS A 382 0.96 -12.73 -5.91
C LYS A 382 2.26 -12.70 -5.11
N ASN A 383 3.15 -11.74 -5.41
CA ASN A 383 4.45 -11.65 -4.75
C ASN A 383 4.37 -11.02 -3.33
N GLY A 384 3.31 -10.25 -3.05
CA GLY A 384 3.02 -9.58 -1.78
C GLY A 384 2.61 -10.52 -0.65
N VAL A 385 2.56 -11.83 -0.88
CA VAL A 385 2.35 -12.87 0.14
C VAL A 385 3.38 -13.99 0.02
N SER A 386 4.50 -13.71 -0.65
CA SER A 386 5.60 -14.66 -0.81
C SER A 386 6.18 -15.06 0.55
N SER A 387 6.38 -16.36 0.74
CA SER A 387 7.05 -16.91 1.93
C SER A 387 8.55 -16.56 2.00
N VAL A 388 9.14 -16.12 0.89
CA VAL A 388 10.52 -15.63 0.81
C VAL A 388 10.57 -14.14 1.17
N PRO A 389 11.27 -13.75 2.27
CA PRO A 389 11.29 -12.36 2.74
C PRO A 389 11.81 -11.36 1.71
N GLU A 390 12.87 -11.67 0.95
CA GLU A 390 13.44 -10.75 -0.05
C GLU A 390 12.43 -10.39 -1.16
N VAL A 391 11.64 -11.36 -1.61
CA VAL A 391 10.58 -11.13 -2.61
C VAL A 391 9.46 -10.28 -2.03
N PHE A 392 9.07 -10.56 -0.78
CA PHE A 392 8.07 -9.79 -0.08
C PHE A 392 8.53 -8.33 0.14
N GLU A 393 9.78 -8.11 0.53
CA GLU A 393 10.38 -6.79 0.74
C GLU A 393 10.36 -5.95 -0.53
N LEU A 394 10.79 -6.53 -1.64
CA LEU A 394 10.75 -5.88 -2.95
C LEU A 394 9.32 -5.55 -3.38
N SER A 395 8.36 -6.42 -3.08
CA SER A 395 6.94 -6.19 -3.38
C SER A 395 6.39 -5.00 -2.57
N LEU A 396 6.73 -4.91 -1.28
CA LEU A 396 6.39 -3.76 -0.45
C LEU A 396 7.06 -2.47 -0.95
N ALA A 397 8.32 -2.53 -1.34
CA ALA A 397 9.05 -1.37 -1.88
C ALA A 397 8.43 -0.86 -3.20
N LEU A 398 8.01 -1.78 -4.08
CA LEU A 398 7.29 -1.47 -5.31
C LEU A 398 5.94 -0.81 -5.01
N PHE A 399 5.17 -1.36 -4.06
CA PHE A 399 3.91 -0.77 -3.64
C PHE A 399 4.09 0.65 -3.08
N LEU A 400 5.11 0.89 -2.25
CA LEU A 400 5.42 2.23 -1.76
C LEU A 400 5.79 3.21 -2.89
N ALA A 401 6.51 2.75 -3.92
CA ALA A 401 6.81 3.57 -5.09
C ALA A 401 5.54 3.90 -5.89
N LEU A 402 4.61 2.93 -6.03
CA LEU A 402 3.31 3.14 -6.65
C LEU A 402 2.47 4.16 -5.87
N LEU A 403 2.40 4.04 -4.55
CA LEU A 403 1.63 4.96 -3.72
C LEU A 403 2.18 6.40 -3.82
N ALA A 404 3.50 6.56 -3.82
CA ALA A 404 4.14 7.88 -3.88
C ALA A 404 3.92 8.61 -5.22
N ARG A 405 3.80 7.89 -6.35
CA ARG A 405 3.84 8.48 -7.70
C ARG A 405 2.62 8.22 -8.57
N PHE A 406 1.84 7.19 -8.26
CA PHE A 406 0.74 6.68 -9.11
C PHE A 406 -0.59 6.55 -8.36
N LYS A 407 -0.69 6.97 -7.08
CA LYS A 407 -1.91 6.80 -6.26
C LYS A 407 -3.20 7.31 -6.91
N VAL A 408 -3.12 8.40 -7.66
CA VAL A 408 -4.26 9.01 -8.36
C VAL A 408 -4.91 8.09 -9.39
N HIS A 409 -4.17 7.08 -9.87
CA HIS A 409 -4.67 6.10 -10.83
C HIS A 409 -5.08 4.77 -10.20
N LEU A 410 -4.74 4.54 -8.92
CA LEU A 410 -4.71 3.22 -8.29
C LEU A 410 -5.69 3.07 -7.12
N LYS A 411 -6.80 3.82 -7.11
CA LYS A 411 -7.76 3.82 -5.99
C LYS A 411 -8.18 2.40 -5.58
N MET A 412 -8.77 1.63 -6.49
CA MET A 412 -9.25 0.27 -6.19
C MET A 412 -8.10 -0.69 -5.85
N GLN A 413 -6.96 -0.56 -6.53
CA GLN A 413 -5.79 -1.42 -6.29
C GLN A 413 -5.21 -1.19 -4.89
N ILE A 414 -5.13 0.06 -4.43
CA ILE A 414 -4.69 0.40 -3.08
C ILE A 414 -5.62 -0.22 -2.04
N GLU A 415 -6.94 -0.17 -2.24
CA GLU A 415 -7.90 -0.81 -1.33
C GLU A 415 -7.64 -2.32 -1.20
N VAL A 416 -7.48 -3.02 -2.33
CA VAL A 416 -7.19 -4.46 -2.34
C VAL A 416 -5.88 -4.75 -1.60
N PHE A 417 -4.80 -3.99 -1.86
CA PHE A 417 -3.52 -4.17 -1.16
C PHE A 417 -3.64 -3.97 0.35
N PHE A 418 -4.31 -2.90 0.80
CA PHE A 418 -4.47 -2.64 2.22
C PHE A 418 -5.34 -3.70 2.90
N LYS A 419 -6.51 -4.02 2.31
CA LYS A 419 -7.50 -4.92 2.91
C LYS A 419 -7.04 -6.37 2.92
N GLU A 420 -6.58 -6.88 1.77
CA GLU A 420 -6.30 -8.30 1.58
C GLU A 420 -4.87 -8.68 1.98
N ILE A 421 -3.90 -7.76 1.86
CA ILE A 421 -2.49 -8.04 2.16
C ILE A 421 -2.10 -7.43 3.50
N PHE A 422 -2.09 -6.10 3.64
CA PHE A 422 -1.54 -5.47 4.87
C PHE A 422 -2.34 -5.82 6.12
N MET A 423 -3.64 -5.52 6.13
CA MET A 423 -4.48 -5.75 7.32
C MET A 423 -4.61 -7.24 7.63
N ASN A 424 -4.72 -8.09 6.60
CA ASN A 424 -4.83 -9.53 6.80
C ASN A 424 -3.57 -10.13 7.42
N ILE A 425 -2.37 -9.74 6.96
CA ILE A 425 -1.09 -10.18 7.55
C ILE A 425 -0.98 -9.74 9.01
N LEU A 426 -1.42 -8.51 9.34
CA LEU A 426 -1.36 -7.98 10.72
C LEU A 426 -2.37 -8.64 11.66
N GLU A 427 -3.61 -8.82 11.21
CA GLU A 427 -4.72 -9.38 11.99
C GLU A 427 -4.60 -10.89 12.23
N THR A 428 -4.02 -11.61 11.27
CA THR A 428 -3.92 -13.07 11.33
C THR A 428 -2.91 -13.51 12.41
N SER A 429 -3.26 -14.55 13.17
CA SER A 429 -2.45 -15.08 14.28
C SER A 429 -1.38 -16.07 13.84
N SER A 430 -1.52 -16.68 12.66
CA SER A 430 -0.55 -17.63 12.10
C SER A 430 0.69 -16.96 11.49
N SER A 431 0.57 -15.66 11.13
CA SER A 431 1.56 -14.94 10.34
C SER A 431 2.88 -14.74 11.09
N SER A 432 3.99 -14.74 10.35
CA SER A 432 5.32 -14.66 10.98
C SER A 432 5.63 -13.25 11.46
N PHE A 433 6.46 -13.17 12.52
CA PHE A 433 6.97 -11.89 13.02
C PHE A 433 7.64 -11.07 11.91
N GLU A 434 8.46 -11.71 11.06
CA GLU A 434 9.17 -11.04 9.97
C GLU A 434 8.21 -10.39 8.96
N HIS A 435 7.16 -11.10 8.53
CA HIS A 435 6.16 -10.53 7.62
C HIS A 435 5.41 -9.37 8.29
N LYS A 436 4.94 -9.54 9.54
CA LYS A 436 4.29 -8.44 10.26
C LYS A 436 5.23 -7.23 10.41
N TRP A 437 6.50 -7.47 10.74
CA TRP A 437 7.51 -6.43 10.93
C TRP A 437 7.72 -5.62 9.65
N MET A 438 7.82 -6.29 8.51
CA MET A 438 7.97 -5.65 7.20
C MET A 438 6.73 -4.84 6.80
N VAL A 439 5.53 -5.37 7.07
CA VAL A 439 4.26 -4.62 6.84
C VAL A 439 4.20 -3.37 7.71
N ILE A 440 4.50 -3.47 9.00
CA ILE A 440 4.50 -2.29 9.89
C ILE A 440 5.54 -1.28 9.40
N HIS A 441 6.74 -1.72 9.01
CA HIS A 441 7.76 -0.84 8.48
C HIS A 441 7.28 -0.09 7.22
N ALA A 442 6.58 -0.78 6.31
CA ALA A 442 5.96 -0.14 5.16
C ALA A 442 4.87 0.87 5.57
N LEU A 443 3.98 0.48 6.49
CA LEU A 443 2.94 1.37 7.02
C LEU A 443 3.51 2.61 7.71
N THR A 444 4.61 2.49 8.46
CA THR A 444 5.29 3.64 9.08
C THR A 444 5.74 4.64 8.03
N ARG A 445 6.24 4.18 6.87
CA ARG A 445 6.61 5.07 5.76
C ARG A 445 5.40 5.75 5.12
N ILE A 446 4.28 5.04 5.00
CA ILE A 446 3.02 5.61 4.48
C ILE A 446 2.48 6.66 5.47
N CYS A 447 2.51 6.35 6.76
CA CYS A 447 2.03 7.23 7.84
C CYS A 447 2.97 8.40 8.15
N ALA A 448 4.12 8.48 7.49
CA ALA A 448 5.05 9.61 7.55
C ALA A 448 4.78 10.65 6.45
N ASP A 449 3.91 10.34 5.47
CA ASP A 449 3.48 11.28 4.44
C ASP A 449 2.07 11.80 4.76
N ALA A 450 1.99 13.06 5.23
CA ALA A 450 0.75 13.68 5.66
C ALA A 450 -0.33 13.69 4.57
N GLN A 451 0.06 13.93 3.31
CA GLN A 451 -0.88 13.94 2.18
C GLN A 451 -1.51 12.56 1.99
N SER A 452 -0.72 11.49 2.03
CA SER A 452 -1.23 10.13 1.81
C SER A 452 -2.16 9.67 2.94
N VAL A 453 -1.91 10.06 4.19
CA VAL A 453 -2.80 9.71 5.33
C VAL A 453 -4.19 10.32 5.15
N VAL A 454 -4.26 11.58 4.74
CA VAL A 454 -5.54 12.27 4.50
C VAL A 454 -6.22 11.75 3.24
N ASP A 455 -5.47 11.52 2.15
CA ASP A 455 -6.02 10.95 0.92
C ASP A 455 -6.66 9.58 1.17
N ILE A 456 -6.08 8.75 2.06
CA ILE A 456 -6.69 7.46 2.45
C ILE A 456 -8.04 7.69 3.12
N TYR A 457 -8.16 8.65 4.03
CA TYR A 457 -9.43 8.96 4.67
C TYR A 457 -10.49 9.44 3.67
N VAL A 458 -10.14 10.41 2.81
CA VAL A 458 -11.07 11.02 1.86
C VAL A 458 -11.54 10.01 0.81
N ASN A 459 -10.65 9.16 0.30
CA ASN A 459 -11.00 8.25 -0.81
C ASN A 459 -11.65 6.95 -0.39
N TYR A 460 -11.42 6.47 0.84
CA TYR A 460 -11.89 5.15 1.27
C TYR A 460 -12.87 5.23 2.44
N ASP A 461 -12.53 5.93 3.52
CA ASP A 461 -13.41 6.03 4.69
C ASP A 461 -14.66 6.88 4.39
N CYS A 462 -14.53 7.91 3.55
CA CYS A 462 -15.68 8.74 3.13
C CYS A 462 -16.45 8.18 1.93
N ASP A 463 -15.93 7.16 1.24
CA ASP A 463 -16.63 6.52 0.11
C ASP A 463 -17.57 5.41 0.65
N LEU A 464 -18.84 5.47 0.26
CA LEU A 464 -19.88 4.54 0.70
C LEU A 464 -19.62 3.08 0.28
N SER A 465 -18.92 2.88 -0.84
CA SER A 465 -18.66 1.57 -1.43
C SER A 465 -17.34 0.95 -1.01
N ALA A 466 -16.38 1.76 -0.54
CA ALA A 466 -15.05 1.32 -0.16
C ALA A 466 -14.97 0.93 1.33
N ALA A 467 -13.93 0.18 1.71
CA ALA A 467 -13.63 -0.14 3.10
C ALA A 467 -13.13 1.08 3.90
N ASN A 468 -13.40 1.13 5.22
CA ASN A 468 -12.79 2.12 6.13
C ASN A 468 -11.32 1.79 6.41
N LEU A 469 -10.43 2.13 5.47
CA LEU A 469 -9.00 1.81 5.56
C LEU A 469 -8.28 2.60 6.66
N PHE A 470 -8.55 3.90 6.81
CA PHE A 470 -7.89 4.75 7.81
C PHE A 470 -8.29 4.33 9.23
N GLU A 471 -9.60 4.20 9.49
CA GLU A 471 -10.10 3.76 10.79
C GLU A 471 -9.57 2.37 11.18
N ARG A 472 -9.56 1.41 10.23
CA ARG A 472 -9.04 0.05 10.48
C ARG A 472 -7.53 0.06 10.74
N LEU A 473 -6.76 0.83 9.97
CA LEU A 473 -5.32 1.03 10.15
C LEU A 473 -5.01 1.52 11.58
N VAL A 474 -5.68 2.57 12.04
CA VAL A 474 -5.46 3.12 13.39
C VAL A 474 -5.83 2.09 14.46
N ASN A 475 -6.95 1.38 14.28
CA ASN A 475 -7.40 0.35 15.20
C ASN A 475 -6.39 -0.80 15.35
N ASP A 476 -5.85 -1.31 14.24
CA ASP A 476 -4.90 -2.41 14.28
C ASP A 476 -3.53 -1.97 14.81
N LEU A 477 -3.05 -0.79 14.43
CA LEU A 477 -1.84 -0.19 15.02
C LEU A 477 -2.00 0.03 16.53
N SER A 478 -3.18 0.46 16.99
CA SER A 478 -3.48 0.60 18.42
C SER A 478 -3.41 -0.74 19.16
N LYS A 479 -3.98 -1.82 18.59
CA LYS A 479 -3.89 -3.16 19.19
C LYS A 479 -2.44 -3.66 19.28
N ILE A 480 -1.63 -3.37 18.25
CA ILE A 480 -0.19 -3.71 18.23
C ILE A 480 0.57 -2.89 19.29
N ALA A 481 0.33 -1.59 19.38
CA ALA A 481 0.93 -0.69 20.35
C ALA A 481 0.55 -1.00 21.81
N GLN A 482 -0.60 -1.65 22.03
CA GLN A 482 -1.01 -2.16 23.35
C GLN A 482 -0.27 -3.45 23.74
N GLY A 483 0.43 -4.13 22.82
CA GLY A 483 1.16 -5.37 23.10
C GLY A 483 0.27 -6.60 23.35
N ARG A 484 -1.04 -6.53 23.11
CA ARG A 484 -1.97 -7.63 23.43
C ARG A 484 -2.06 -8.71 22.34
N GLN A 485 -1.58 -8.44 21.13
CA GLN A 485 -1.67 -9.36 19.98
C GLN A 485 -0.42 -10.25 19.76
N ALA A 486 0.73 -9.94 20.38
CA ALA A 486 2.00 -10.59 20.08
C ALA A 486 2.34 -11.81 20.96
N LEU A 487 1.55 -12.08 22.02
CA LEU A 487 1.64 -13.30 22.83
C LEU A 487 1.18 -14.57 22.09
N GLU A 488 0.67 -14.44 20.86
CA GLU A 488 0.26 -15.56 20.02
C GLU A 488 1.51 -16.16 19.32
N LEU A 489 2.24 -16.99 20.07
CA LEU A 489 3.19 -18.04 19.65
C LEU A 489 4.43 -17.63 18.81
N GLY A 490 5.59 -17.62 19.48
CA GLY A 490 6.91 -17.73 18.84
C GLY A 490 7.74 -16.44 18.74
N ALA A 491 7.19 -15.28 19.14
CA ALA A 491 7.95 -14.04 19.26
C ALA A 491 8.70 -13.99 20.60
N SER A 492 9.95 -13.53 20.58
CA SER A 492 10.69 -13.22 21.81
C SER A 492 10.16 -11.94 22.47
N PRO A 493 10.32 -11.76 23.80
CA PRO A 493 9.94 -10.52 24.48
C PRO A 493 10.56 -9.26 23.85
N ASN A 494 11.78 -9.37 23.31
CA ASN A 494 12.44 -8.26 22.61
C ASN A 494 11.77 -7.94 21.27
N GLN A 495 11.36 -8.96 20.51
CA GLN A 495 10.63 -8.76 19.26
C GLN A 495 9.26 -8.13 19.51
N GLU A 496 8.57 -8.56 20.56
CA GLU A 496 7.30 -7.96 20.99
C GLU A 496 7.49 -6.48 21.39
N LYS A 497 8.52 -6.18 22.19
CA LYS A 497 8.87 -4.80 22.55
C LYS A 497 9.13 -3.96 21.29
N SER A 498 9.95 -4.43 20.37
CA SER A 498 10.23 -3.72 19.11
C SER A 498 8.95 -3.49 18.29
N MET A 499 8.05 -4.48 18.23
CA MET A 499 6.78 -4.37 17.53
C MET A 499 5.89 -3.29 18.14
N ARG A 500 5.84 -3.25 19.47
CA ARG A 500 5.10 -2.26 20.24
C ARG A 500 5.62 -0.85 19.98
N ILE A 501 6.94 -0.66 20.02
CA ILE A 501 7.61 0.62 19.73
C ILE A 501 7.24 1.07 18.31
N ARG A 502 7.38 0.20 17.31
CA ARG A 502 7.01 0.54 15.93
C ARG A 502 5.53 0.90 15.76
N GLY A 503 4.63 0.16 16.41
CA GLY A 503 3.21 0.48 16.42
C GLY A 503 2.94 1.87 16.99
N LEU A 504 3.59 2.22 18.11
CA LEU A 504 3.52 3.55 18.72
C LEU A 504 4.11 4.64 17.83
N GLU A 505 5.29 4.41 17.22
CA GLU A 505 5.90 5.35 16.25
C GLU A 505 4.93 5.66 15.10
N CYS A 506 4.26 4.64 14.57
CA CYS A 506 3.30 4.79 13.49
C CYS A 506 2.09 5.65 13.93
N LEU A 507 1.51 5.37 15.09
CA LEU A 507 0.39 6.16 15.65
C LEU A 507 0.80 7.62 15.91
N VAL A 508 1.99 7.84 16.46
CA VAL A 508 2.54 9.19 16.70
C VAL A 508 2.79 9.90 15.36
N SER A 509 3.26 9.19 14.33
CA SER A 509 3.45 9.74 12.99
C SER A 509 2.14 10.22 12.37
N ILE A 510 1.06 9.44 12.49
CA ILE A 510 -0.29 9.85 12.04
C ILE A 510 -0.72 11.15 12.73
N LEU A 511 -0.57 11.24 14.06
CA LEU A 511 -0.91 12.46 14.80
C LEU A 511 -0.03 13.64 14.42
N LYS A 512 1.27 13.43 14.18
CA LYS A 512 2.18 14.47 13.70
C LYS A 512 1.78 14.99 12.32
N CYS A 513 1.37 14.10 11.41
CA CYS A 513 0.84 14.48 10.10
C CYS A 513 -0.41 15.36 10.25
N MET A 514 -1.33 15.00 11.14
CA MET A 514 -2.53 15.80 11.43
C MET A 514 -2.18 17.18 12.01
N VAL A 515 -1.20 17.27 12.91
CA VAL A 515 -0.70 18.55 13.45
C VAL A 515 -0.03 19.38 12.37
N GLU A 516 0.80 18.78 11.51
CA GLU A 516 1.47 19.47 10.41
C GLU A 516 0.45 20.09 9.44
N TRP A 517 -0.58 19.32 9.10
CA TRP A 517 -1.59 19.74 8.14
C TRP A 517 -2.59 20.76 8.70
N SER A 518 -2.70 20.87 10.03
CA SER A 518 -3.52 21.88 10.74
C SER A 518 -2.71 23.03 11.32
N ARG A 519 -1.42 23.14 11.00
CA ARG A 519 -0.49 24.10 11.61
C ARG A 519 -0.91 25.56 11.44
N ASP A 520 -1.50 25.91 10.30
CA ASP A 520 -1.87 27.29 9.97
C ASP A 520 -3.02 27.83 10.83
N LEU A 521 -3.81 26.96 11.47
CA LEU A 521 -4.85 27.34 12.42
C LEU A 521 -4.31 27.63 13.83
N TYR A 522 -3.07 27.24 14.12
CA TYR A 522 -2.52 27.25 15.46
C TYR A 522 -1.69 28.50 15.76
N ILE A 523 -2.04 29.22 16.83
CA ILE A 523 -1.29 30.37 17.31
C ILE A 523 -0.64 30.04 18.66
N ASN A 524 0.69 29.95 18.67
CA ASN A 524 1.43 29.65 19.90
C ASN A 524 1.49 30.89 20.83
N PRO A 525 1.03 30.80 22.09
CA PRO A 525 1.11 31.88 23.09
C PRO A 525 2.55 32.29 23.46
N GLY A 526 3.54 31.43 23.18
CA GLY A 526 4.94 31.65 23.50
C GLY A 526 5.71 32.52 22.50
N THR A 527 5.19 32.73 21.29
CA THR A 527 5.85 33.50 20.22
C THR A 527 5.66 35.01 20.41
N PRO A 528 6.74 35.82 20.45
CA PRO A 528 6.61 37.28 20.55
C PRO A 528 5.92 37.87 19.32
N VAL A 529 5.03 38.84 19.56
CA VAL A 529 4.16 39.50 18.57
C VAL A 529 4.94 40.12 17.39
N ASP A 530 6.21 40.49 17.58
CA ASP A 530 7.08 41.10 16.56
C ASP A 530 7.51 40.15 15.41
N GLN A 531 7.20 38.85 15.47
CA GLN A 531 7.43 37.90 14.36
C GLN A 531 6.14 37.45 13.66
N GLN A 532 5.00 38.03 14.02
CA GLN A 532 3.73 37.81 13.32
C GLN A 532 3.72 38.67 12.05
N ILE A 533 3.63 38.03 10.87
CA ILE A 533 3.28 38.73 9.63
C ILE A 533 1.91 39.39 9.88
N PRO A 534 1.75 40.71 9.69
CA PRO A 534 0.48 41.36 9.97
C PRO A 534 -0.59 40.84 8.99
N THR A 535 -1.58 40.12 9.51
CA THR A 535 -2.84 39.87 8.81
C THR A 535 -3.63 41.18 8.80
N GLU A 536 -3.78 41.77 7.62
CA GLU A 536 -4.71 42.88 7.38
C GLU A 536 -6.15 42.48 7.76
N PRO A 537 -6.99 43.45 8.19
CA PRO A 537 -8.37 43.17 8.59
C PRO A 537 -9.21 42.63 7.41
N PRO A 538 -10.27 41.86 7.69
CA PRO A 538 -11.05 41.20 6.64
C PRO A 538 -11.90 42.23 5.88
N ASP A 539 -11.57 42.46 4.62
CA ASP A 539 -12.47 43.11 3.66
C ASP A 539 -13.61 42.14 3.25
N PRO A 540 -14.79 42.67 2.87
CA PRO A 540 -15.99 41.86 2.57
C PRO A 540 -15.80 41.01 1.30
N PRO A 541 -16.59 39.94 1.10
CA PRO A 541 -16.21 38.83 0.24
C PRO A 541 -16.30 39.22 -1.23
N LEU A 542 -15.14 39.33 -1.88
CA LEU A 542 -15.01 39.35 -3.33
C LEU A 542 -13.90 38.39 -3.74
N ASN A 543 -14.29 37.42 -4.57
CA ASN A 543 -13.45 36.43 -5.24
C ASN A 543 -12.02 36.90 -5.54
N SER A 544 -11.01 36.28 -4.92
CA SER A 544 -9.77 35.84 -5.60
C SER A 544 -8.70 35.30 -4.65
N SER A 545 -8.14 34.14 -5.05
CA SER A 545 -6.71 33.77 -5.01
C SER A 545 -6.00 33.54 -3.66
N LEU A 546 -5.81 32.25 -3.34
CA LEU A 546 -4.94 31.70 -2.29
C LEU A 546 -3.45 32.04 -2.50
N PRO A 547 -2.66 32.27 -1.44
CA PRO A 547 -1.21 32.42 -1.52
C PRO A 547 -0.47 31.07 -1.58
N ARG A 548 0.68 31.13 -2.24
CA ARG A 548 1.54 30.04 -2.72
C ARG A 548 2.56 29.64 -1.65
N TYR A 549 2.58 28.37 -1.22
CA TYR A 549 3.74 27.75 -0.57
C TYR A 549 4.03 26.35 -1.15
N GLY A 550 5.23 26.21 -1.72
CA GLY A 550 6.12 25.09 -1.37
C GLY A 550 5.95 23.71 -2.00
N SER A 551 5.43 23.55 -3.23
CA SER A 551 5.64 22.31 -3.99
C SER A 551 6.78 22.48 -4.99
N ALA A 552 8.00 22.11 -4.60
CA ALA A 552 9.10 21.88 -5.54
C ALA A 552 8.87 20.51 -6.19
N GLY A 553 8.04 20.46 -7.23
CA GLY A 553 7.80 19.21 -7.97
C GLY A 553 6.70 19.20 -9.03
N SER A 554 6.04 20.31 -9.36
CA SER A 554 5.08 20.33 -10.47
C SER A 554 5.09 21.67 -11.20
N LEU A 555 5.91 21.72 -12.26
CA LEU A 555 5.80 22.69 -13.34
C LEU A 555 5.80 21.93 -14.66
N SER A 556 4.65 21.33 -15.01
CA SER A 556 4.24 21.05 -16.39
C SER A 556 2.82 20.48 -16.41
N SER A 557 1.82 21.33 -16.23
CA SER A 557 0.44 21.04 -16.63
C SER A 557 -0.29 22.34 -16.89
N ALA A 558 0.09 22.97 -17.99
CA ALA A 558 -0.72 23.95 -18.67
C ALA A 558 -0.63 23.61 -20.16
N ASN A 559 -1.29 22.51 -20.57
CA ASN A 559 -1.81 22.24 -21.91
C ASN A 559 -2.16 20.74 -22.06
N SER A 560 -3.28 20.31 -21.46
CA SER A 560 -3.99 19.11 -21.90
C SER A 560 -5.47 19.18 -21.51
N SER A 561 -6.12 20.27 -21.89
CA SER A 561 -7.57 20.30 -22.00
C SER A 561 -7.98 19.48 -23.22
N LEU A 562 -8.08 18.16 -23.09
CA LEU A 562 -8.93 17.25 -23.88
C LEU A 562 -8.81 15.85 -23.25
N VAL A 563 -9.98 15.30 -22.88
CA VAL A 563 -10.24 13.95 -22.34
C VAL A 563 -10.18 13.80 -20.80
N GLY A 564 -11.37 13.79 -20.17
CA GLY A 564 -11.76 12.65 -19.33
C GLY A 564 -11.89 12.81 -17.81
N ASN A 565 -11.03 13.57 -17.12
CA ASN A 565 -11.11 13.62 -15.65
C ASN A 565 -11.88 14.86 -15.17
N LYS A 566 -13.16 14.68 -14.82
CA LYS A 566 -13.88 15.65 -13.96
C LYS A 566 -13.08 15.79 -12.67
N GLU A 567 -12.51 16.96 -12.40
CA GLU A 567 -11.99 17.29 -11.07
C GLU A 567 -13.12 17.09 -10.05
N VAL A 568 -12.97 16.10 -9.17
CA VAL A 568 -13.92 15.87 -8.07
C VAL A 568 -13.76 17.03 -7.08
N SER A 569 -14.87 17.65 -6.71
CA SER A 569 -14.88 18.74 -5.74
C SER A 569 -14.43 18.22 -4.37
N ASP A 570 -13.35 18.80 -3.84
CA ASP A 570 -12.82 18.48 -2.51
C ASP A 570 -13.52 19.32 -1.44
N SER A 571 -14.74 18.95 -1.05
CA SER A 571 -15.51 19.69 -0.02
C SER A 571 -15.52 18.94 1.32
N PRO A 572 -14.94 19.52 2.40
CA PRO A 572 -14.94 18.91 3.74
C PRO A 572 -16.32 18.58 4.28
N GLU A 573 -17.27 19.51 4.14
CA GLU A 573 -18.66 19.30 4.59
C GLU A 573 -19.31 18.12 3.86
N GLN A 574 -19.07 17.99 2.56
CA GLN A 574 -19.60 16.88 1.77
C GLN A 574 -19.03 15.54 2.23
N PHE A 575 -17.72 15.46 2.46
CA PHE A 575 -17.10 14.22 2.93
C PHE A 575 -17.50 13.87 4.37
N GLU A 576 -17.69 14.86 5.24
CA GLU A 576 -18.22 14.62 6.59
C GLU A 576 -19.65 14.05 6.53
N VAL A 577 -20.52 14.61 5.68
CA VAL A 577 -21.87 14.08 5.45
C VAL A 577 -21.82 12.67 4.87
N GLN A 578 -20.95 12.41 3.88
CA GLN A 578 -20.80 11.07 3.29
C GLN A 578 -20.30 10.05 4.31
N LYS A 579 -19.31 10.39 5.14
CA LYS A 579 -18.83 9.52 6.22
C LYS A 579 -19.93 9.26 7.25
N GLN A 580 -20.71 10.28 7.63
CA GLN A 580 -21.82 10.10 8.56
C GLN A 580 -22.91 9.18 7.98
N GLN A 581 -23.26 9.35 6.69
CA GLN A 581 -24.17 8.44 5.99
C GLN A 581 -23.63 7.02 5.95
N LYS A 582 -22.32 6.84 5.71
CA LYS A 582 -21.66 5.55 5.71
C LYS A 582 -21.72 4.86 7.08
N GLU A 583 -21.44 5.58 8.17
CA GLU A 583 -21.51 5.03 9.53
C GLU A 583 -22.93 4.54 9.87
N VAL A 584 -23.96 5.30 9.48
CA VAL A 584 -25.35 4.90 9.65
C VAL A 584 -25.68 3.68 8.79
N TRP A 585 -25.19 3.63 7.55
CA TRP A 585 -25.37 2.48 6.65
C TRP A 585 -24.73 1.21 7.23
N GLU A 586 -23.47 1.29 7.67
CA GLU A 586 -22.72 0.19 8.26
C GLU A 586 -23.33 -0.29 9.59
N ALA A 587 -23.77 0.63 10.45
CA ALA A 587 -24.50 0.30 11.66
C ALA A 587 -25.82 -0.44 11.32
N GLY A 588 -26.53 0.00 10.28
CA GLY A 588 -27.73 -0.67 9.79
C GLY A 588 -27.46 -2.09 9.29
N ILE A 589 -26.36 -2.31 8.57
CA ILE A 589 -25.90 -3.65 8.15
C ILE A 589 -25.54 -4.51 9.36
N GLU A 590 -24.84 -3.97 10.35
CA GLU A 590 -24.48 -4.73 11.56
C GLU A 590 -25.74 -5.12 12.35
N ILE A 591 -26.70 -4.21 12.48
CA ILE A 591 -28.00 -4.50 13.10
C ILE A 591 -28.75 -5.54 12.27
N PHE A 592 -28.72 -5.47 10.93
CA PHE A 592 -29.35 -6.46 10.06
C PHE A 592 -28.75 -7.86 10.27
N ASN A 593 -27.42 -7.97 10.26
CA ASN A 593 -26.71 -9.24 10.45
C ASN A 593 -26.99 -9.88 11.82
N ARG A 594 -27.33 -9.07 12.84
CA ARG A 594 -27.78 -9.57 14.14
C ARG A 594 -29.29 -9.83 14.20
N LYS A 595 -30.10 -8.93 13.63
CA LYS A 595 -31.58 -8.91 13.64
C LYS A 595 -32.10 -8.25 12.35
N PRO A 596 -32.40 -9.04 11.30
CA PRO A 596 -32.73 -8.52 9.97
C PRO A 596 -33.84 -7.46 9.94
N SER A 597 -34.99 -7.75 10.57
CA SER A 597 -36.14 -6.83 10.56
C SER A 597 -35.85 -5.49 11.22
N LYS A 598 -35.01 -5.46 12.27
CA LYS A 598 -34.64 -4.21 12.94
C LYS A 598 -33.63 -3.40 12.12
N GLY A 599 -32.74 -4.08 11.41
CA GLY A 599 -31.75 -3.42 10.53
C GLY A 599 -32.44 -2.67 9.38
N ILE A 600 -33.40 -3.31 8.72
CA ILE A 600 -34.20 -2.68 7.66
C ILE A 600 -35.01 -1.50 8.21
N GLN A 601 -35.70 -1.69 9.34
CA GLN A 601 -36.46 -0.60 9.96
C GLN A 601 -35.57 0.61 10.30
N TYR A 602 -34.39 0.36 10.87
CA TYR A 602 -33.42 1.42 11.18
C TYR A 602 -32.97 2.16 9.92
N LEU A 603 -32.62 1.46 8.85
CA LEU A 603 -32.21 2.08 7.58
C LEU A 603 -33.34 2.88 6.92
N GLN A 604 -34.60 2.44 7.07
CA GLN A 604 -35.79 3.15 6.59
C GLN A 604 -36.07 4.42 7.42
N GLU A 605 -35.97 4.35 8.74
CA GLU A 605 -36.14 5.50 9.64
C GLU A 605 -35.09 6.59 9.39
N GLN A 606 -33.87 6.21 9.02
CA GLN A 606 -32.78 7.13 8.68
C GLN A 606 -32.86 7.66 7.22
N GLY A 607 -33.86 7.24 6.44
CA GLY A 607 -34.09 7.70 5.06
C GLY A 607 -33.06 7.19 4.04
N LEU A 608 -32.25 6.19 4.41
CA LEU A 608 -31.22 5.60 3.56
C LEU A 608 -31.78 4.48 2.67
N LEU A 609 -32.79 3.75 3.17
CA LEU A 609 -33.49 2.69 2.44
C LEU A 609 -34.96 3.06 2.22
N GLY A 610 -35.46 2.87 1.00
CA GLY A 610 -36.87 3.09 0.70
C GLY A 610 -37.79 2.11 1.45
N ALA A 611 -39.01 2.56 1.75
CA ALA A 611 -40.02 1.72 2.42
C ALA A 611 -40.65 0.66 1.50
N SER A 612 -40.32 0.67 0.20
CA SER A 612 -40.92 -0.26 -0.76
C SER A 612 -40.26 -1.63 -0.69
N ALA A 613 -41.04 -2.68 -0.94
CA ALA A 613 -40.52 -4.06 -0.94
C ALA A 613 -39.47 -4.29 -2.06
N ASP A 614 -39.51 -3.50 -3.13
CA ASP A 614 -38.52 -3.53 -4.22
C ASP A 614 -37.17 -2.93 -3.81
N ASP A 615 -37.18 -1.82 -3.07
CA ASP A 615 -35.96 -1.20 -2.53
C ASP A 615 -35.24 -2.16 -1.58
N VAL A 616 -35.99 -2.83 -0.71
CA VAL A 616 -35.44 -3.83 0.22
C VAL A 616 -34.89 -5.04 -0.53
N ALA A 617 -35.60 -5.54 -1.55
CA ALA A 617 -35.12 -6.65 -2.37
C ALA A 617 -33.82 -6.30 -3.12
N ARG A 618 -33.71 -5.10 -3.70
CA ARG A 618 -32.47 -4.61 -4.33
C ARG A 618 -31.33 -4.49 -3.32
N PHE A 619 -31.58 -3.98 -2.12
CA PHE A 619 -30.57 -3.91 -1.06
C PHE A 619 -29.97 -5.29 -0.72
N LEU A 620 -30.81 -6.33 -0.63
CA LEU A 620 -30.36 -7.70 -0.34
C LEU A 620 -29.53 -8.33 -1.47
N HIS A 621 -29.66 -7.85 -2.71
CA HIS A 621 -28.87 -8.32 -3.86
C HIS A 621 -27.55 -7.57 -4.04
N VAL A 622 -27.53 -6.27 -3.72
CA VAL A 622 -26.39 -5.38 -4.03
C VAL A 622 -25.30 -5.41 -2.97
N ASP A 623 -25.64 -5.50 -1.67
CA ASP A 623 -24.65 -5.36 -0.60
C ASP A 623 -24.10 -6.73 -0.16
N GLU A 624 -22.89 -7.07 -0.65
CA GLU A 624 -22.21 -8.33 -0.31
C GLU A 624 -21.79 -8.45 1.17
N ARG A 625 -21.89 -7.37 1.97
CA ARG A 625 -21.55 -7.37 3.40
C ARG A 625 -22.64 -7.98 4.28
N LEU A 626 -23.80 -8.26 3.71
CA LEU A 626 -24.92 -8.90 4.42
C LEU A 626 -24.62 -10.38 4.64
N ASP A 627 -24.88 -10.87 5.85
CA ASP A 627 -24.76 -12.30 6.16
C ASP A 627 -25.83 -13.06 5.38
N LYS A 628 -25.38 -13.92 4.44
CA LYS A 628 -26.25 -14.79 3.64
C LYS A 628 -27.19 -15.65 4.48
N THR A 629 -26.82 -15.97 5.72
CA THR A 629 -27.68 -16.68 6.67
C THR A 629 -28.82 -15.79 7.16
N ALA A 630 -28.52 -14.53 7.49
CA ALA A 630 -29.49 -13.54 7.93
C ALA A 630 -30.46 -13.16 6.80
N ILE A 631 -29.98 -13.09 5.55
CA ILE A 631 -30.82 -12.90 4.35
C ILE A 631 -31.83 -14.04 4.23
N GLY A 632 -31.36 -15.30 4.28
CA GLY A 632 -32.23 -16.46 4.16
C GLY A 632 -33.30 -16.52 5.25
N ASP A 633 -32.93 -16.21 6.50
CA ASP A 633 -33.85 -16.21 7.63
C ASP A 633 -34.94 -15.12 7.51
N PHE A 634 -34.57 -13.95 6.97
CA PHE A 634 -35.47 -12.83 6.72
C PHE A 634 -36.45 -13.11 5.58
N LEU A 635 -35.96 -13.59 4.44
CA LEU A 635 -36.78 -13.94 3.28
C LEU A 635 -37.72 -15.11 3.59
N GLY A 636 -37.32 -16.01 4.49
CA GLY A 636 -38.13 -17.13 4.96
C GLY A 636 -39.21 -16.75 5.98
N ASP A 637 -39.28 -15.53 6.50
CA ASP A 637 -40.30 -15.12 7.48
C ASP A 637 -41.62 -14.71 6.82
N HIS A 638 -42.75 -15.12 7.42
CA HIS A 638 -44.10 -14.90 6.87
C HIS A 638 -44.46 -13.42 6.76
N ASN A 639 -43.87 -12.58 7.61
CA ASN A 639 -44.13 -11.14 7.64
C ASN A 639 -43.53 -10.39 6.44
N HIS A 640 -42.59 -10.99 5.70
CA HIS A 640 -41.81 -10.32 4.66
C HIS A 640 -41.99 -10.95 3.26
N ASN A 641 -43.07 -11.71 3.04
CA ASN A 641 -43.33 -12.43 1.79
C ASN A 641 -43.28 -11.52 0.54
N GLN A 642 -43.72 -10.27 0.65
CA GLN A 642 -43.68 -9.32 -0.47
C GLN A 642 -42.24 -8.98 -0.91
N VAL A 643 -41.31 -8.89 0.05
CA VAL A 643 -39.88 -8.67 -0.24
C VAL A 643 -39.28 -9.94 -0.85
N MET A 644 -39.65 -11.11 -0.33
CA MET A 644 -39.24 -12.40 -0.90
C MET A 644 -39.70 -12.55 -2.36
N TYR A 645 -40.94 -12.20 -2.68
CA TYR A 645 -41.42 -12.25 -4.05
C TYR A 645 -40.60 -11.35 -4.97
N ASN A 646 -40.42 -10.08 -4.61
CA ASN A 646 -39.63 -9.14 -5.42
C ASN A 646 -38.15 -9.59 -5.55
N TYR A 647 -37.56 -10.14 -4.48
CA TYR A 647 -36.17 -10.63 -4.50
C TYR A 647 -35.97 -11.78 -5.49
N ILE A 648 -36.90 -12.76 -5.50
CA ILE A 648 -36.83 -13.91 -6.40
C ILE A 648 -37.23 -13.50 -7.83
N ASP A 649 -38.15 -12.56 -7.99
CA ASP A 649 -38.58 -12.08 -9.31
C ASP A 649 -37.47 -11.31 -10.04
N GLN A 650 -36.55 -10.67 -9.30
CA GLN A 650 -35.34 -10.02 -9.83
C GLN A 650 -34.25 -11.02 -10.27
N MET A 651 -34.36 -12.32 -9.95
CA MET A 651 -33.42 -13.33 -10.45
C MET A 651 -33.79 -13.77 -11.87
N ASP A 652 -32.81 -13.78 -12.77
CA ASP A 652 -33.00 -14.20 -14.16
C ASP A 652 -32.68 -15.69 -14.37
N PHE A 653 -33.72 -16.47 -14.66
CA PHE A 653 -33.63 -17.91 -14.95
C PHE A 653 -33.85 -18.26 -16.43
N VAL A 654 -33.90 -17.26 -17.32
CA VAL A 654 -34.13 -17.50 -18.76
C VAL A 654 -33.00 -18.34 -19.35
N ASN A 655 -33.36 -19.40 -20.08
CA ASN A 655 -32.44 -20.35 -20.74
C ASN A 655 -31.49 -21.13 -19.80
N ARG A 656 -31.79 -21.19 -18.49
CA ARG A 656 -31.04 -22.01 -17.52
C ARG A 656 -31.73 -23.34 -17.27
N ASP A 657 -30.98 -24.42 -17.19
CA ASP A 657 -31.48 -25.71 -16.70
C ASP A 657 -31.80 -25.63 -15.20
N LEU A 658 -32.61 -26.57 -14.68
CA LEU A 658 -33.09 -26.53 -13.30
C LEU A 658 -31.93 -26.58 -12.28
N VAL A 659 -30.86 -27.33 -12.55
CA VAL A 659 -29.72 -27.45 -11.64
C VAL A 659 -28.92 -26.15 -11.60
N SER A 660 -28.60 -25.58 -12.76
CA SER A 660 -27.93 -24.27 -12.85
C SER A 660 -28.76 -23.14 -12.23
N ALA A 661 -30.09 -23.14 -12.45
CA ALA A 661 -30.99 -22.16 -11.84
C ALA A 661 -31.04 -22.32 -10.32
N LEU A 662 -31.09 -23.55 -9.81
CA LEU A 662 -31.09 -23.84 -8.37
C LEU A 662 -29.74 -23.47 -7.73
N ARG A 663 -28.62 -23.69 -8.42
CA ARG A 663 -27.29 -23.23 -7.98
C ARG A 663 -27.25 -21.71 -7.84
N TYR A 664 -27.74 -20.99 -8.85
CA TYR A 664 -27.80 -19.53 -8.83
C TYR A 664 -28.73 -19.00 -7.71
N PHE A 665 -29.87 -19.64 -7.51
CA PHE A 665 -30.80 -19.31 -6.42
C PHE A 665 -30.16 -19.50 -5.03
N LEU A 666 -29.47 -20.62 -4.80
CA LEU A 666 -28.80 -20.94 -3.53
C LEU A 666 -27.48 -20.21 -3.34
N GLU A 667 -26.99 -19.48 -4.34
CA GLU A 667 -25.81 -18.62 -4.21
C GLU A 667 -26.13 -17.32 -3.46
N GLY A 668 -27.35 -16.80 -3.60
CA GLY A 668 -27.78 -15.52 -3.02
C GLY A 668 -27.92 -15.55 -1.49
N PHE A 669 -28.37 -16.66 -0.91
CA PHE A 669 -28.60 -16.78 0.53
C PHE A 669 -28.44 -18.23 1.02
N ARG A 670 -28.35 -18.42 2.34
CA ARG A 670 -28.30 -19.75 2.95
C ARG A 670 -29.69 -20.20 3.37
N LEU A 671 -30.04 -21.45 3.05
CA LEU A 671 -31.33 -22.01 3.44
C LEU A 671 -31.53 -21.99 4.98
N PRO A 672 -32.68 -21.49 5.47
CA PRO A 672 -33.01 -21.53 6.89
C PRO A 672 -33.12 -22.96 7.42
N GLY A 673 -32.92 -23.16 8.72
CA GLY A 673 -33.07 -24.49 9.35
C GLY A 673 -34.52 -24.94 9.58
N GLU A 674 -35.50 -24.05 9.42
CA GLU A 674 -36.91 -24.32 9.66
C GLU A 674 -37.61 -24.77 8.37
N ALA A 675 -38.23 -25.96 8.40
CA ALA A 675 -38.87 -26.57 7.22
C ALA A 675 -39.91 -25.64 6.55
N GLN A 676 -40.71 -24.93 7.33
CA GLN A 676 -41.74 -24.00 6.81
C GLN A 676 -41.17 -22.79 6.05
N LYS A 677 -39.92 -22.40 6.35
CA LYS A 677 -39.24 -21.29 5.66
C LYS A 677 -38.66 -21.74 4.33
N ILE A 678 -38.04 -22.93 4.32
CA ILE A 678 -37.51 -23.56 3.10
C ILE A 678 -38.65 -23.79 2.10
N ASP A 679 -39.77 -24.33 2.59
CA ASP A 679 -40.95 -24.64 1.80
C ASP A 679 -41.42 -23.44 0.94
N ARG A 680 -41.62 -22.27 1.58
CA ARG A 680 -42.05 -21.03 0.91
C ARG A 680 -41.05 -20.51 -0.14
N LEU A 681 -39.75 -20.58 0.18
CA LEU A 681 -38.69 -20.15 -0.74
C LEU A 681 -38.66 -21.03 -1.99
N MET A 682 -38.80 -22.35 -1.80
CA MET A 682 -38.82 -23.33 -2.88
C MET A 682 -40.08 -23.23 -3.74
N GLU A 683 -41.24 -22.95 -3.14
CA GLU A 683 -42.50 -22.74 -3.86
C GLU A 683 -42.40 -21.54 -4.81
N LYS A 684 -41.89 -20.40 -4.33
CA LYS A 684 -41.70 -19.22 -5.18
C LYS A 684 -40.61 -19.43 -6.24
N PHE A 685 -39.52 -20.12 -5.92
CA PHE A 685 -38.49 -20.50 -6.90
C PHE A 685 -39.09 -21.32 -8.05
N ALA A 686 -39.88 -22.34 -7.74
CA ALA A 686 -40.50 -23.20 -8.73
C ALA A 686 -41.48 -22.44 -9.63
N SER A 687 -42.32 -21.57 -9.05
CA SER A 687 -43.20 -20.67 -9.80
C SER A 687 -42.40 -19.79 -10.77
N ARG A 688 -41.33 -19.15 -10.28
CA ARG A 688 -40.51 -18.23 -11.08
C ARG A 688 -39.73 -18.94 -12.18
N TYR A 689 -39.21 -20.14 -11.92
CA TYR A 689 -38.50 -20.94 -12.91
C TYR A 689 -39.41 -21.30 -14.09
N CYS A 690 -40.64 -21.72 -13.82
CA CYS A 690 -41.65 -22.03 -14.83
C CYS A 690 -42.09 -20.79 -15.62
N GLU A 691 -42.25 -19.63 -14.97
CA GLU A 691 -42.56 -18.35 -15.64
C GLU A 691 -41.45 -17.91 -16.60
N CYS A 692 -40.19 -18.08 -16.22
CA CYS A 692 -39.03 -17.71 -17.05
C CYS A 692 -38.76 -18.70 -18.20
N ASN A 693 -39.25 -19.94 -18.08
CA ASN A 693 -39.01 -21.01 -19.06
C ASN A 693 -40.30 -21.67 -19.58
N PRO A 694 -41.25 -20.89 -20.15
CA PRO A 694 -42.56 -21.40 -20.58
C PRO A 694 -42.49 -22.36 -21.78
N ASN A 695 -41.38 -22.35 -22.52
CA ASN A 695 -41.14 -23.22 -23.69
C ASN A 695 -40.45 -24.54 -23.33
N ASN A 696 -40.06 -24.73 -22.06
CA ASN A 696 -39.44 -25.96 -21.60
C ASN A 696 -40.55 -26.99 -21.32
N GLY A 697 -40.95 -27.76 -22.34
CA GLY A 697 -42.05 -28.73 -22.28
C GLY A 697 -41.89 -29.88 -21.27
N LEU A 698 -40.86 -29.85 -20.42
CA LEU A 698 -40.60 -30.79 -19.34
C LEU A 698 -41.33 -30.44 -18.02
N PHE A 699 -41.74 -29.19 -17.82
CA PHE A 699 -42.38 -28.72 -16.58
C PHE A 699 -43.75 -28.12 -16.88
N THR A 700 -44.80 -28.95 -16.79
CA THR A 700 -46.20 -28.56 -17.04
C THR A 700 -46.86 -27.81 -15.88
N SER A 701 -46.36 -28.00 -14.65
CA SER A 701 -46.79 -27.33 -13.42
C SER A 701 -45.56 -26.93 -12.59
N ALA A 702 -45.68 -25.86 -11.80
CA ALA A 702 -44.67 -25.46 -10.81
C ALA A 702 -44.43 -26.56 -9.76
N ASP A 703 -45.41 -27.42 -9.51
CA ASP A 703 -45.31 -28.54 -8.56
C ASP A 703 -44.20 -29.53 -8.94
N THR A 704 -44.05 -29.82 -10.24
CA THR A 704 -42.99 -30.71 -10.75
C THR A 704 -41.60 -30.13 -10.49
N ALA A 705 -41.40 -28.83 -10.72
CA ALA A 705 -40.13 -28.14 -10.47
C ALA A 705 -39.84 -28.02 -8.95
N TYR A 706 -40.87 -27.82 -8.14
CA TYR A 706 -40.78 -27.78 -6.68
C TYR A 706 -40.31 -29.11 -6.09
N VAL A 707 -40.97 -30.23 -6.43
CA VAL A 707 -40.60 -31.56 -5.91
C VAL A 707 -39.22 -31.96 -6.40
N LEU A 708 -38.91 -31.70 -7.68
CA LEU A 708 -37.60 -32.01 -8.25
C LEU A 708 -36.49 -31.15 -7.60
N GLY A 709 -36.75 -29.88 -7.29
CA GLY A 709 -35.83 -29.02 -6.54
C GLY A 709 -35.47 -29.58 -5.16
N PHE A 710 -36.46 -30.03 -4.40
CA PHE A 710 -36.22 -30.70 -3.11
C PHE A 710 -35.42 -32.00 -3.25
N SER A 711 -35.73 -32.78 -4.28
CA SER A 711 -35.01 -34.01 -4.60
C SER A 711 -33.53 -33.76 -4.92
N ILE A 712 -33.21 -32.68 -5.64
CA ILE A 712 -31.82 -32.27 -5.95
C ILE A 712 -31.06 -31.82 -4.68
N ILE A 713 -31.70 -31.05 -3.79
CA ILE A 713 -31.10 -30.62 -2.51
C ILE A 713 -30.80 -31.84 -1.62
N MET A 714 -31.73 -32.79 -1.55
CA MET A 714 -31.55 -34.04 -0.82
C MET A 714 -30.43 -34.90 -1.41
N LEU A 715 -30.37 -35.02 -2.74
CA LEU A 715 -29.29 -35.73 -3.44
C LEU A 715 -27.92 -35.10 -3.16
N THR A 716 -27.82 -33.78 -3.17
CA THR A 716 -26.57 -33.07 -2.85
C THR A 716 -26.09 -33.42 -1.44
N THR A 717 -27.00 -33.40 -0.47
CA THR A 717 -26.69 -33.73 0.94
C THR A 717 -26.26 -35.19 1.08
N ASP A 718 -26.91 -36.10 0.37
CA ASP A 718 -26.62 -37.53 0.40
C ASP A 718 -25.25 -37.88 -0.24
N LEU A 719 -24.94 -37.30 -1.40
CA LEU A 719 -23.71 -37.58 -2.14
C LEU A 719 -22.46 -36.95 -1.53
N HIS A 720 -22.56 -35.74 -0.95
CA HIS A 720 -21.38 -34.96 -0.53
C HIS A 720 -21.20 -34.84 0.99
N SER A 721 -22.21 -35.19 1.81
CA SER A 721 -22.06 -35.14 3.28
C SER A 721 -21.22 -36.31 3.82
N PRO A 722 -20.16 -36.06 4.62
CA PRO A 722 -19.36 -37.12 5.24
C PRO A 722 -20.11 -37.91 6.33
N GLN A 723 -21.29 -37.45 6.74
CA GLN A 723 -22.12 -38.14 7.75
C GLN A 723 -22.93 -39.29 7.14
N VAL A 724 -23.14 -39.29 5.82
CA VAL A 724 -23.92 -40.32 5.11
C VAL A 724 -22.99 -41.45 4.67
N LYS A 725 -23.17 -42.62 5.27
CA LYS A 725 -22.33 -43.80 5.01
C LYS A 725 -22.76 -44.57 3.76
N ASN A 726 -24.06 -44.59 3.46
CA ASN A 726 -24.64 -45.29 2.33
C ASN A 726 -25.25 -44.25 1.40
N LYS A 727 -24.60 -43.99 0.28
CA LYS A 727 -25.03 -43.00 -0.73
C LYS A 727 -26.03 -43.64 -1.70
N MET A 728 -27.02 -42.87 -2.10
CA MET A 728 -28.05 -43.23 -3.07
C MET A 728 -27.43 -43.43 -4.45
N THR A 729 -27.73 -44.54 -5.12
CA THR A 729 -27.23 -44.79 -6.48
C THR A 729 -28.08 -44.07 -7.52
N LYS A 730 -27.55 -43.92 -8.74
CA LYS A 730 -28.25 -43.29 -9.87
C LYS A 730 -29.60 -43.94 -10.16
N GLU A 731 -29.69 -45.27 -10.10
CA GLU A 731 -30.94 -46.02 -10.32
C GLU A 731 -31.94 -45.82 -9.19
N GLN A 732 -31.45 -45.63 -7.95
CA GLN A 732 -32.29 -45.33 -6.80
C GLN A 732 -32.85 -43.90 -6.89
N TYR A 733 -32.06 -42.94 -7.34
CA TYR A 733 -32.50 -41.56 -7.59
C TYR A 733 -33.56 -41.48 -8.70
N ILE A 734 -33.37 -42.21 -9.81
CA ILE A 734 -34.37 -42.27 -10.89
C ILE A 734 -35.68 -42.89 -10.40
N LYS A 735 -35.61 -43.97 -9.61
CA LYS A 735 -36.81 -44.61 -9.01
C LYS A 735 -37.55 -43.70 -8.03
N LEU A 736 -36.81 -42.93 -7.23
CA LEU A 736 -37.35 -42.00 -6.25
C LEU A 736 -38.19 -40.89 -6.91
N ASN A 737 -37.81 -40.50 -8.14
CA ASN A 737 -38.41 -39.40 -8.87
C ASN A 737 -39.46 -39.81 -9.92
N ARG A 738 -39.90 -41.07 -9.91
CA ARG A 738 -40.99 -41.54 -10.80
C ARG A 738 -42.35 -40.97 -10.36
N ARG A 739 -43.18 -40.58 -11.33
CA ARG A 739 -44.53 -39.99 -11.16
C ARG A 739 -44.58 -38.63 -10.45
N ILE A 740 -43.53 -37.82 -10.58
CA ILE A 740 -43.52 -36.46 -10.00
C ILE A 740 -44.32 -35.46 -10.83
N SER A 741 -44.39 -35.62 -12.16
CA SER A 741 -45.23 -34.77 -13.01
C SER A 741 -46.64 -35.36 -13.10
N ASP A 742 -47.68 -34.52 -13.17
CA ASP A 742 -49.11 -34.87 -13.18
C ASP A 742 -49.47 -36.02 -14.17
N ASN A 743 -49.24 -37.27 -13.73
CA ASN A 743 -49.38 -38.55 -14.44
C ASN A 743 -48.39 -38.85 -15.60
N GLU A 744 -47.27 -38.12 -15.75
CA GLU A 744 -46.18 -38.47 -16.70
C GLU A 744 -44.81 -38.56 -15.99
N ASP A 745 -43.97 -39.52 -16.41
CA ASP A 745 -42.61 -39.67 -15.89
C ASP A 745 -41.65 -38.71 -16.61
N LEU A 746 -40.79 -38.02 -15.85
CA LEU A 746 -39.69 -37.23 -16.42
C LEU A 746 -38.71 -38.16 -17.17
N PRO A 747 -38.12 -37.73 -18.31
CA PRO A 747 -37.19 -38.57 -19.06
C PRO A 747 -36.04 -39.10 -18.19
N GLU A 748 -35.80 -40.42 -18.22
CA GLU A 748 -34.73 -41.05 -17.44
C GLU A 748 -33.36 -40.47 -17.79
N GLU A 749 -33.15 -40.07 -19.06
CA GLU A 749 -31.93 -39.38 -19.51
C GLU A 749 -31.73 -38.01 -18.82
N TYR A 750 -32.82 -37.29 -18.51
CA TYR A 750 -32.75 -35.99 -17.85
C TYR A 750 -32.41 -36.15 -16.36
N LEU A 751 -33.06 -37.08 -15.65
CA LEU A 751 -32.74 -37.41 -14.26
C LEU A 751 -31.32 -37.99 -14.11
N SER A 752 -30.89 -38.77 -15.11
CA SER A 752 -29.53 -39.28 -15.22
C SER A 752 -28.49 -38.16 -15.31
N LYS A 753 -28.73 -37.15 -16.17
CA LYS A 753 -27.85 -35.98 -16.30
C LYS A 753 -27.77 -35.16 -15.02
N ILE A 754 -28.90 -34.94 -14.35
CA ILE A 754 -28.94 -34.24 -13.05
C ILE A 754 -28.07 -34.98 -12.02
N TYR A 755 -28.19 -36.31 -11.93
CA TYR A 755 -27.39 -37.10 -10.99
C TYR A 755 -25.88 -36.98 -11.29
N ASP A 756 -25.48 -37.13 -12.55
CA ASP A 756 -24.07 -37.04 -12.95
C ASP A 756 -23.49 -35.65 -12.69
N GLU A 757 -24.28 -34.59 -12.95
CA GLU A 757 -23.87 -33.20 -12.72
C GLU A 757 -23.71 -32.87 -11.23
N ILE A 758 -24.62 -33.34 -10.38
CA ILE A 758 -24.50 -33.16 -8.92
C ILE A 758 -23.36 -34.01 -8.36
N ALA A 759 -23.15 -35.22 -8.87
CA ALA A 759 -22.05 -36.08 -8.44
C ALA A 759 -20.67 -35.49 -8.80
N GLY A 760 -20.54 -34.88 -9.99
CA GLY A 760 -19.32 -34.22 -10.43
C GLY A 760 -19.09 -32.85 -9.77
N ASN A 761 -20.15 -32.04 -9.63
CA ASN A 761 -20.07 -30.68 -9.09
C ASN A 761 -21.06 -30.50 -7.92
N GLU A 762 -20.57 -30.48 -6.69
CA GLU A 762 -21.39 -30.18 -5.51
C GLU A 762 -22.06 -28.79 -5.62
N ILE A 763 -23.33 -28.66 -5.20
CA ILE A 763 -23.94 -27.34 -4.99
C ILE A 763 -23.32 -26.73 -3.72
N LYS A 764 -22.18 -26.07 -3.90
CA LYS A 764 -21.49 -25.38 -2.81
C LYS A 764 -22.24 -24.10 -2.47
N MET A 765 -22.92 -24.09 -1.33
CA MET A 765 -23.27 -22.83 -0.68
C MET A 765 -21.95 -22.14 -0.31
N LYS A 766 -21.62 -20.98 -0.90
CA LYS A 766 -20.41 -20.21 -0.57
C LYS A 766 -20.34 -20.05 0.95
N SER A 767 -19.48 -20.82 1.62
CA SER A 767 -19.17 -20.55 3.01
C SER A 767 -18.28 -19.32 3.00
N HIS A 768 -18.67 -18.27 3.71
CA HIS A 768 -17.63 -17.41 4.25
C HIS A 768 -16.77 -18.33 5.11
N PRO A 769 -15.42 -18.32 4.95
CA PRO A 769 -14.58 -18.91 5.96
C PRO A 769 -14.94 -18.15 7.24
N ASN A 770 -15.74 -18.76 8.10
CA ASN A 770 -15.86 -18.34 9.48
C ASN A 770 -14.41 -18.32 9.94
N ARG A 771 -13.84 -17.11 10.09
CA ARG A 771 -12.48 -16.90 10.59
C ARG A 771 -12.37 -17.84 11.78
N PRO A 772 -11.55 -18.91 11.72
CA PRO A 772 -11.51 -19.87 12.80
C PRO A 772 -11.15 -19.07 14.05
N GLY A 773 -12.13 -18.98 14.97
CA GLY A 773 -11.99 -18.18 16.17
C GLY A 773 -10.70 -18.58 16.85
N LYS A 774 -9.84 -17.60 17.16
CA LYS A 774 -8.52 -17.68 17.79
C LYS A 774 -8.24 -19.03 18.45
N GLN A 775 -7.89 -20.04 17.65
CA GLN A 775 -7.41 -21.30 18.19
C GLN A 775 -5.91 -21.13 18.41
N VAL A 776 -5.49 -21.18 19.66
CA VAL A 776 -4.08 -21.13 20.03
C VAL A 776 -3.37 -22.31 19.36
N ILE A 777 -2.51 -22.02 18.38
CA ILE A 777 -1.82 -23.03 17.58
C ILE A 777 -0.67 -23.64 18.41
N SER A 778 -0.87 -24.80 19.05
CA SER A 778 0.11 -25.35 20.00
C SER A 778 1.44 -25.86 19.40
N SER A 779 1.64 -25.83 18.07
CA SER A 779 2.84 -26.38 17.41
C SER A 779 3.34 -25.47 16.28
N GLU A 780 4.64 -25.15 16.30
CA GLU A 780 5.28 -24.30 15.28
C GLU A 780 5.22 -24.90 13.87
N LYS A 781 5.34 -26.23 13.74
CA LYS A 781 5.19 -26.92 12.45
C LYS A 781 3.78 -26.77 11.90
N LYS A 782 2.76 -26.89 12.76
CA LYS A 782 1.36 -26.69 12.39
C LYS A 782 1.07 -25.23 12.04
N ARG A 783 1.67 -24.27 12.75
CA ARG A 783 1.57 -22.84 12.43
C ARG A 783 2.14 -22.52 11.05
N ARG A 784 3.33 -23.02 10.71
CA ARG A 784 3.93 -22.82 9.38
C ARG A 784 3.08 -23.39 8.25
N LEU A 785 2.51 -24.59 8.45
CA LEU A 785 1.64 -25.21 7.46
C LEU A 785 0.33 -24.40 7.26
N LEU A 786 -0.30 -23.97 8.36
CA LEU A 786 -1.49 -23.11 8.30
C LEU A 786 -1.18 -21.77 7.63
N TRP A 787 -0.04 -21.17 7.97
CA TRP A 787 0.40 -19.92 7.37
C TRP A 787 0.62 -20.03 5.86
N ASN A 788 1.29 -21.10 5.40
CA ASN A 788 1.49 -21.32 3.97
C ASN A 788 0.15 -21.51 3.24
N MET A 789 -0.78 -22.25 3.83
CA MET A 789 -2.12 -22.44 3.26
C MET A 789 -2.90 -21.12 3.21
N GLU A 790 -2.86 -20.31 4.27
CA GLU A 790 -3.49 -19.00 4.32
C GLU A 790 -2.86 -18.02 3.33
N MET A 791 -1.53 -18.02 3.17
CA MET A 791 -0.85 -17.18 2.18
C MET A 791 -1.28 -17.50 0.76
N GLU A 792 -1.48 -18.78 0.42
CA GLU A 792 -1.99 -19.16 -0.89
C GLU A 792 -3.44 -18.71 -1.11
N LEU A 793 -4.28 -18.80 -0.08
CA LEU A 793 -5.65 -18.28 -0.13
C LEU A 793 -5.66 -16.75 -0.29
N ILE A 794 -4.79 -16.04 0.42
CA ILE A 794 -4.66 -14.59 0.32
C ILE A 794 -4.13 -14.19 -1.06
N SER A 795 -3.12 -14.90 -1.57
CA SER A 795 -2.57 -14.73 -2.92
C SER A 795 -3.68 -14.82 -3.96
N THR A 796 -4.47 -15.89 -3.90
CA THR A 796 -5.55 -16.16 -4.86
C THR A 796 -6.66 -15.13 -4.74
N ALA A 797 -7.10 -14.80 -3.52
CA ALA A 797 -8.13 -13.79 -3.29
C ALA A 797 -7.68 -12.40 -3.76
N ALA A 798 -6.48 -11.97 -3.39
CA ALA A 798 -5.92 -10.69 -3.78
C ALA A 798 -5.72 -10.63 -5.30
N LYS A 799 -5.28 -11.71 -5.96
CA LYS A 799 -5.15 -11.78 -7.41
C LYS A 799 -6.51 -11.63 -8.11
N ASN A 800 -7.50 -12.43 -7.74
CA ASN A 800 -8.82 -12.39 -8.36
C ASN A 800 -9.48 -11.01 -8.21
N LEU A 801 -9.37 -10.40 -7.03
CA LEU A 801 -9.83 -9.04 -6.80
C LEU A 801 -9.04 -8.04 -7.64
N MET A 802 -7.70 -8.14 -7.69
CA MET A 802 -6.86 -7.24 -8.49
C MET A 802 -7.20 -7.30 -9.98
N ASP A 803 -7.42 -8.50 -10.52
CA ASP A 803 -7.83 -8.72 -11.91
C ASP A 803 -9.20 -8.08 -12.18
N SER A 804 -10.17 -8.28 -11.27
CA SER A 804 -11.52 -7.71 -11.41
C SER A 804 -11.53 -6.18 -11.41
N VAL A 805 -10.68 -5.53 -10.61
CA VAL A 805 -10.61 -4.06 -10.51
C VAL A 805 -9.65 -3.43 -11.53
N SER A 806 -8.88 -4.23 -12.26
CA SER A 806 -7.85 -3.73 -13.18
C SER A 806 -8.40 -2.89 -14.33
N HIS A 807 -9.64 -3.17 -14.76
CA HIS A 807 -10.35 -2.45 -15.82
C HIS A 807 -11.24 -1.31 -15.31
N VAL A 808 -11.49 -1.25 -13.99
CA VAL A 808 -12.38 -0.27 -13.40
C VAL A 808 -11.64 1.06 -13.23
N GLN A 809 -12.26 2.14 -13.72
CA GLN A 809 -11.81 3.50 -13.45
C GLN A 809 -12.61 4.05 -12.26
N ALA A 810 -11.91 4.43 -11.21
CA ALA A 810 -12.49 5.08 -10.05
C ALA A 810 -11.80 6.44 -9.86
N PRO A 811 -12.54 7.54 -9.68
CA PRO A 811 -11.95 8.85 -9.49
C PRO A 811 -11.24 8.91 -8.12
N PHE A 812 -10.05 9.49 -8.12
CA PHE A 812 -9.25 9.73 -6.91
C PHE A 812 -9.24 11.22 -6.59
N THR A 813 -9.52 11.57 -5.34
CA THR A 813 -9.51 12.95 -4.84
C THR A 813 -8.25 13.18 -4.02
N THR A 814 -7.44 14.17 -4.39
CA THR A 814 -6.31 14.61 -3.55
C THR A 814 -6.79 15.71 -2.61
N ALA A 815 -6.66 15.47 -1.31
CA ALA A 815 -7.11 16.39 -0.27
C ALA A 815 -6.30 17.69 -0.26
N LYS A 816 -6.98 18.83 -0.15
CA LYS A 816 -6.41 20.19 -0.14
C LYS A 816 -6.82 20.99 1.10
N HIS A 817 -7.93 20.63 1.74
CA HIS A 817 -8.52 21.39 2.84
C HIS A 817 -8.20 20.82 4.23
N LEU A 818 -7.51 21.62 5.06
CA LEU A 818 -7.13 21.29 6.44
C LEU A 818 -8.30 20.86 7.37
N GLU A 819 -9.53 21.16 6.98
CA GLU A 819 -10.74 20.83 7.74
C GLU A 819 -11.00 19.32 7.82
N HIS A 820 -10.43 18.50 6.91
CA HIS A 820 -10.58 17.04 6.98
C HIS A 820 -9.92 16.43 8.23
N VAL A 821 -8.96 17.12 8.88
CA VAL A 821 -8.31 16.60 10.11
C VAL A 821 -9.31 16.38 11.24
N ARG A 822 -10.27 17.29 11.41
CA ARG A 822 -11.23 17.25 12.52
C ARG A 822 -12.05 15.96 12.52
N PRO A 823 -12.79 15.59 11.45
CA PRO A 823 -13.54 14.35 11.43
C PRO A 823 -12.64 13.11 11.46
N MET A 824 -11.44 13.15 10.85
CA MET A 824 -10.44 12.07 10.97
C MET A 824 -10.07 11.79 12.43
N PHE A 825 -9.71 12.83 13.19
CA PHE A 825 -9.33 12.69 14.59
C PHE A 825 -10.51 12.24 15.46
N LYS A 826 -11.72 12.73 15.17
CA LYS A 826 -12.96 12.33 15.86
C LYS A 826 -13.23 10.82 15.78
N ILE A 827 -12.90 10.18 14.67
CA ILE A 827 -13.04 8.72 14.50
C ILE A 827 -11.92 7.97 15.25
N ALA A 828 -10.71 8.52 15.26
CA ALA A 828 -9.50 7.80 15.66
C ALA A 828 -9.02 8.05 17.11
N TRP A 829 -9.54 9.06 17.82
CA TRP A 829 -9.00 9.47 19.12
C TRP A 829 -9.10 8.39 20.21
N THR A 830 -10.14 7.56 20.22
CA THR A 830 -10.29 6.52 21.26
C THR A 830 -9.23 5.41 21.14
N PRO A 831 -8.94 4.83 19.95
CA PRO A 831 -7.80 3.95 19.74
C PRO A 831 -6.44 4.56 20.13
N PHE A 832 -6.21 5.84 19.80
CA PHE A 832 -4.98 6.53 20.16
C PHE A 832 -4.85 6.64 21.69
N LEU A 833 -5.89 7.13 22.37
CA LEU A 833 -5.89 7.28 23.81
C LEU A 833 -5.68 5.94 24.51
N ALA A 834 -6.34 4.87 24.04
CA ALA A 834 -6.17 3.53 24.58
C ALA A 834 -4.72 3.02 24.45
N ALA A 835 -4.11 3.19 23.26
CA ALA A 835 -2.74 2.76 23.02
C ALA A 835 -1.73 3.46 23.94
N PHE A 836 -1.79 4.79 24.03
CA PHE A 836 -0.86 5.56 24.85
C PHE A 836 -1.09 5.36 26.35
N SER A 837 -2.35 5.23 26.78
CA SER A 837 -2.67 4.97 28.19
C SER A 837 -2.17 3.60 28.65
N VAL A 838 -2.39 2.54 27.85
CA VAL A 838 -1.85 1.19 28.12
C VAL A 838 -0.31 1.22 28.06
N GLY A 839 0.25 1.97 27.11
CA GLY A 839 1.67 2.35 27.04
C GLY A 839 2.26 2.77 28.38
N LEU A 840 1.69 3.84 28.94
CA LEU A 840 2.14 4.46 30.20
C LEU A 840 1.82 3.63 31.43
N GLN A 841 0.73 2.87 31.43
CA GLN A 841 0.31 2.05 32.56
C GLN A 841 1.16 0.78 32.69
N ASP A 842 1.27 0.00 31.62
CA ASP A 842 1.78 -1.38 31.66
C ASP A 842 3.28 -1.49 31.31
N CYS A 843 3.93 -0.40 30.90
CA CYS A 843 5.35 -0.38 30.55
C CYS A 843 6.13 0.67 31.34
N ASP A 844 7.33 0.28 31.80
CA ASP A 844 8.29 1.19 32.43
C ASP A 844 9.45 1.57 31.49
N ASP A 845 9.37 1.17 30.22
CA ASP A 845 10.40 1.48 29.24
C ASP A 845 10.37 2.98 28.84
N PRO A 846 11.52 3.67 28.87
CA PRO A 846 11.56 5.12 28.64
C PRO A 846 11.23 5.52 27.19
N GLU A 847 11.55 4.67 26.21
CA GLU A 847 11.25 4.93 24.79
C GLU A 847 9.74 4.83 24.54
N ILE A 848 9.10 3.77 25.06
CA ILE A 848 7.64 3.63 25.03
C ILE A 848 6.96 4.80 25.75
N ALA A 849 7.44 5.18 26.94
CA ALA A 849 6.87 6.30 27.69
C ALA A 849 6.98 7.62 26.90
N SER A 850 8.14 7.89 26.31
CA SER A 850 8.39 9.09 25.49
C SER A 850 7.45 9.15 24.27
N LEU A 851 7.29 8.05 23.53
CA LEU A 851 6.38 7.97 22.39
C LEU A 851 4.91 8.19 22.81
N CYS A 852 4.48 7.60 23.93
CA CYS A 852 3.13 7.79 24.44
C CYS A 852 2.86 9.26 24.83
N LEU A 853 3.81 9.90 25.51
CA LEU A 853 3.71 11.30 25.90
C LEU A 853 3.71 12.24 24.68
N ASP A 854 4.55 11.96 23.67
CA ASP A 854 4.58 12.73 22.43
C ASP A 854 3.27 12.58 21.64
N GLY A 855 2.72 11.36 21.58
CA GLY A 855 1.43 11.07 20.98
C GLY A 855 0.27 11.80 21.67
N ILE A 856 0.20 11.73 23.00
CA ILE A 856 -0.83 12.47 23.76
C ILE A 856 -0.69 13.98 23.57
N ARG A 857 0.54 14.51 23.56
CA ARG A 857 0.78 15.94 23.28
C ARG A 857 0.25 16.36 21.90
N CYS A 858 0.50 15.55 20.87
CA CYS A 858 -0.02 15.82 19.53
C CYS A 858 -1.55 15.75 19.50
N ALA A 859 -2.15 14.75 20.15
CA ALA A 859 -3.60 14.58 20.24
C ALA A 859 -4.29 15.76 20.95
N ILE A 860 -3.73 16.24 22.07
CA ILE A 860 -4.23 17.44 22.77
C ILE A 860 -4.14 18.66 21.87
N ARG A 861 -3.02 18.83 21.13
CA ARG A 861 -2.87 19.94 20.20
C ARG A 861 -3.94 19.94 19.10
N ILE A 862 -4.22 18.78 18.49
CA ILE A 862 -5.27 18.65 17.48
C ILE A 862 -6.64 19.01 18.09
N ALA A 863 -6.95 18.45 19.27
CA ALA A 863 -8.21 18.73 19.95
C ALA A 863 -8.35 20.23 20.31
N CYS A 864 -7.25 20.88 20.69
CA CYS A 864 -7.19 22.32 20.93
C CYS A 864 -7.42 23.15 19.65
N ILE A 865 -6.76 22.81 18.54
CA ILE A 865 -6.88 23.52 17.25
C ILE A 865 -8.34 23.50 16.75
N PHE A 866 -9.02 22.36 16.87
CA PHE A 866 -10.38 22.17 16.37
C PHE A 866 -11.46 22.36 17.44
N HIS A 867 -11.11 22.91 18.62
CA HIS A 867 -12.03 23.18 19.73
C HIS A 867 -12.88 21.96 20.18
N MET A 868 -12.26 20.78 20.20
CA MET A 868 -12.88 19.50 20.56
C MET A 868 -12.78 19.27 22.08
N SER A 869 -13.73 19.82 22.84
CA SER A 869 -13.65 19.87 24.31
C SER A 869 -13.67 18.50 24.98
N LEU A 870 -14.46 17.54 24.48
CA LEU A 870 -14.57 16.20 25.07
C LEU A 870 -13.25 15.45 24.97
N GLU A 871 -12.68 15.43 23.77
CA GLU A 871 -11.43 14.75 23.44
C GLU A 871 -10.26 15.40 24.19
N ARG A 872 -10.17 16.74 24.15
CA ARG A 872 -9.16 17.50 24.90
C ARG A 872 -9.20 17.18 26.39
N ASP A 873 -10.37 17.30 27.01
CA ASP A 873 -10.53 17.06 28.45
C ASP A 873 -10.18 15.60 28.81
N ALA A 874 -10.55 14.63 27.98
CA ALA A 874 -10.20 13.21 28.18
C ALA A 874 -8.67 12.97 28.16
N TYR A 875 -7.94 13.53 27.19
CA TYR A 875 -6.48 13.40 27.13
C TYR A 875 -5.77 14.12 28.27
N VAL A 876 -6.21 15.33 28.64
CA VAL A 876 -5.61 16.09 29.75
C VAL A 876 -5.87 15.38 31.09
N GLN A 877 -7.07 14.86 31.31
CA GLN A 877 -7.40 14.07 32.50
C GLN A 877 -6.58 12.77 32.57
N ALA A 878 -6.36 12.10 31.43
CA ALA A 878 -5.49 10.93 31.37
C ALA A 878 -4.05 11.29 31.77
N LEU A 879 -3.46 12.36 31.22
CA LEU A 879 -2.14 12.84 31.63
C LEU A 879 -2.10 13.19 33.12
N ALA A 880 -3.08 13.95 33.60
CA ALA A 880 -3.18 14.34 35.00
C ALA A 880 -3.17 13.12 35.93
N ARG A 881 -3.92 12.07 35.59
CA ARG A 881 -3.93 10.80 36.34
C ARG A 881 -2.57 10.10 36.31
N PHE A 882 -1.89 10.07 35.16
CA PHE A 882 -0.57 9.45 35.04
C PHE A 882 0.56 10.22 35.74
N THR A 883 0.33 11.46 36.21
CA THR A 883 1.28 12.13 37.12
C THR A 883 1.36 11.46 38.50
N LEU A 884 0.34 10.68 38.89
CA LEU A 884 0.15 10.13 40.25
C LEU A 884 0.04 11.18 41.37
N LEU A 885 -0.07 12.47 41.02
CA LEU A 885 -0.21 13.57 41.99
C LEU A 885 -1.67 13.82 42.38
N THR A 886 -2.61 13.55 41.48
CA THR A 886 -4.05 13.79 41.67
C THR A 886 -4.84 12.51 41.94
N ALA A 887 -4.24 11.35 41.70
CA ALA A 887 -4.81 10.07 42.12
C ALA A 887 -4.59 9.90 43.62
N ASN A 888 -5.52 9.25 44.35
CA ASN A 888 -5.35 8.86 45.76
C ASN A 888 -4.23 7.80 45.96
N SER A 889 -3.28 7.72 45.03
CA SER A 889 -2.15 6.80 45.00
C SER A 889 -1.03 7.33 45.91
N PRO A 890 -0.30 6.44 46.61
CA PRO A 890 0.81 6.87 47.43
C PRO A 890 1.95 7.38 46.54
N ILE A 891 2.49 8.57 46.86
CA ILE A 891 3.64 9.22 46.19
C ILE A 891 4.86 8.27 46.06
N THR A 892 4.92 7.22 46.88
CA THR A 892 5.98 6.19 46.87
C THR A 892 6.00 5.32 45.61
N GLU A 893 4.95 5.35 44.77
CA GLU A 893 4.88 4.60 43.51
C GLU A 893 5.38 5.38 42.29
N MET A 894 5.79 6.64 42.46
CA MET A 894 6.28 7.49 41.36
C MET A 894 7.58 6.96 40.75
N LYS A 895 7.60 6.89 39.42
CA LYS A 895 8.75 6.52 38.57
C LYS A 895 9.10 7.65 37.60
N ALA A 896 10.24 7.53 36.90
CA ALA A 896 10.69 8.49 35.88
C ALA A 896 9.63 8.87 34.84
N LYS A 897 8.85 7.90 34.34
CA LYS A 897 7.74 8.15 33.39
C LYS A 897 6.67 9.11 33.94
N ASN A 898 6.41 9.09 35.24
CA ASN A 898 5.45 9.99 35.89
C ASN A 898 6.03 11.41 35.98
N ILE A 899 7.35 11.54 36.20
CA ILE A 899 8.05 12.83 36.13
C ILE A 899 7.99 13.42 34.73
N ASP A 900 8.23 12.60 33.70
CA ASP A 900 8.14 13.05 32.32
C ASP A 900 6.70 13.39 31.90
N THR A 901 5.72 12.72 32.50
CA THR A 901 4.29 13.09 32.37
C THR A 901 4.03 14.49 32.96
N ILE A 902 4.58 14.80 34.14
CA ILE A 902 4.48 16.14 34.75
C ILE A 902 5.12 17.20 33.85
N LYS A 903 6.35 16.95 33.36
CA LYS A 903 7.04 17.86 32.42
C LYS A 903 6.21 18.07 31.13
N THR A 904 5.59 17.02 30.62
CA THR A 904 4.74 17.07 29.42
C THR A 904 3.49 17.92 29.68
N LEU A 905 2.81 17.72 30.81
CA LEU A 905 1.64 18.52 31.20
C LEU A 905 1.97 20.01 31.35
N ILE A 906 3.10 20.34 31.97
CA ILE A 906 3.61 21.72 32.08
C ILE A 906 3.92 22.29 30.70
N THR A 907 4.51 21.50 29.81
CA THR A 907 4.81 21.92 28.43
C THR A 907 3.53 22.24 27.65
N ILE A 908 2.48 21.42 27.80
CA ILE A 908 1.17 21.66 27.20
C ILE A 908 0.55 22.93 27.77
N ALA A 909 0.59 23.14 29.10
CA ALA A 909 0.10 24.37 29.72
C ALA A 909 0.80 25.62 29.18
N HIS A 910 2.10 25.53 28.87
CA HIS A 910 2.86 26.63 28.31
C HIS A 910 2.59 26.87 26.81
N THR A 911 2.48 25.80 26.03
CA THR A 911 2.36 25.90 24.55
C THR A 911 0.92 25.99 24.07
N ASP A 912 -0.02 25.28 24.68
CA ASP A 912 -1.41 25.19 24.25
C ASP A 912 -2.37 25.96 25.17
N GLY A 913 -1.84 26.81 26.06
CA GLY A 913 -2.58 27.48 27.13
C GLY A 913 -3.81 28.30 26.71
N ASN A 914 -3.80 28.87 25.50
CA ASN A 914 -4.96 29.61 24.96
C ASN A 914 -6.17 28.71 24.65
N TYR A 915 -5.93 27.41 24.44
CA TYR A 915 -6.94 26.50 23.91
C TYR A 915 -7.40 25.46 24.95
N LEU A 916 -6.85 25.51 26.17
CA LEU A 916 -7.09 24.49 27.20
C LEU A 916 -8.49 24.51 27.81
N GLY A 917 -9.25 25.61 27.77
CA GLY A 917 -10.64 25.54 28.23
C GLY A 917 -10.76 25.22 29.73
N SER A 918 -11.78 24.40 30.01
CA SER A 918 -12.00 23.68 31.28
C SER A 918 -10.81 22.85 31.76
N SER A 919 -9.96 22.35 30.84
CA SER A 919 -8.80 21.51 31.20
C SER A 919 -7.76 22.25 32.05
N TRP A 920 -7.80 23.59 32.12
CA TRP A 920 -6.97 24.36 33.05
C TRP A 920 -7.16 23.93 34.51
N LEU A 921 -8.35 23.44 34.89
CA LEU A 921 -8.61 22.95 36.23
C LEU A 921 -7.71 21.76 36.58
N ASP A 922 -7.61 20.77 35.71
CA ASP A 922 -6.78 19.58 35.92
C ASP A 922 -5.29 19.94 35.97
N VAL A 923 -4.84 20.84 35.10
CA VAL A 923 -3.46 21.36 35.08
C VAL A 923 -3.11 22.05 36.40
N VAL A 924 -3.95 22.98 36.86
CA VAL A 924 -3.69 23.75 38.09
C VAL A 924 -3.77 22.85 39.33
N LYS A 925 -4.68 21.85 39.34
CA LYS A 925 -4.72 20.82 40.38
C LYS A 925 -3.40 20.04 40.44
N CYS A 926 -2.88 19.59 39.30
CA CYS A 926 -1.58 18.91 39.24
C CYS A 926 -0.44 19.81 39.75
N ILE A 927 -0.41 21.09 39.40
CA ILE A 927 0.62 22.03 39.88
C ILE A 927 0.53 22.23 41.40
N SER A 928 -0.67 22.37 41.96
CA SER A 928 -0.89 22.48 43.41
C SER A 928 -0.43 21.21 44.16
N GLN A 929 -0.69 20.03 43.60
CA GLN A 929 -0.25 18.77 44.19
C GLN A 929 1.25 18.52 44.01
N LEU A 930 1.85 19.00 42.92
CA LEU A 930 3.30 18.98 42.70
C LEU A 930 4.02 19.79 43.77
N GLU A 931 3.52 20.98 44.10
CA GLU A 931 4.07 21.80 45.18
C GLU A 931 3.98 21.09 46.54
N LEU A 932 2.86 20.41 46.81
CA LEU A 932 2.71 19.60 48.02
C LEU A 932 3.78 18.50 48.10
N ALA A 933 4.00 17.80 46.99
CA ALA A 933 4.99 16.74 46.90
C ALA A 933 6.42 17.27 47.11
N GLN A 934 6.76 18.45 46.55
CA GLN A 934 8.05 19.12 46.76
C GLN A 934 8.26 19.56 48.22
N LEU A 935 7.22 20.07 48.90
CA LEU A 935 7.29 20.40 50.33
C LEU A 935 7.54 19.17 51.21
N ILE A 936 6.88 18.05 50.89
CA ILE A 936 7.09 16.77 51.57
C ILE A 936 8.52 16.27 51.35
N GLY A 937 9.03 16.35 50.12
CA GLY A 937 10.38 15.91 49.75
C GLY A 937 11.51 16.72 50.39
N THR A 938 11.28 18.01 50.66
CA THR A 938 12.26 18.91 51.30
C THR A 938 12.21 18.88 52.83
N GLY A 939 11.26 18.15 53.43
CA GLY A 939 11.13 17.99 54.89
C GLY A 939 10.58 19.23 55.62
N ILE A 940 10.06 20.22 54.90
CA ILE A 940 9.54 21.48 55.45
C ILE A 940 8.06 21.27 55.82
N ARG A 941 7.72 21.29 57.10
CA ARG A 941 6.31 21.25 57.56
C ARG A 941 5.62 22.59 57.23
N PRO A 942 4.34 22.59 56.79
CA PRO A 942 3.57 23.82 56.48
C PRO A 942 3.30 24.77 57.66
N GLN A 943 3.84 24.52 58.86
CA GLN A 943 3.50 25.26 60.09
C GLN A 943 4.30 26.56 60.32
N LEU A 944 5.25 26.92 59.45
CA LEU A 944 6.23 27.97 59.74
C LEU A 944 6.05 29.32 59.01
N LEU A 945 4.92 29.56 58.34
CA LEU A 945 4.64 30.83 57.63
C LEU A 945 3.43 31.60 58.20
N GLY A 946 3.22 31.59 59.52
CA GLY A 946 2.33 32.53 60.23
C GLY A 946 3.14 33.56 61.03
N PRO A 947 2.66 34.82 61.20
CA PRO A 947 3.42 35.87 61.89
C PRO A 947 3.58 35.57 63.40
N PRO A 948 4.65 36.07 64.06
CA PRO A 948 5.01 35.66 65.41
C PRO A 948 4.30 36.50 66.47
N SER A 949 3.52 35.86 67.35
CA SER A 949 3.14 36.46 68.65
C SER A 949 2.83 35.39 69.71
N LYS A 950 3.88 35.02 70.46
CA LYS A 950 4.05 34.80 71.94
C LYS A 950 2.85 34.42 72.84
N PRO A 951 3.08 33.94 74.10
CA PRO A 951 4.22 33.23 74.68
C PRO A 951 3.85 31.98 75.51
N TYR A 952 4.90 31.24 75.86
CA TYR A 952 5.03 30.26 76.94
C TYR A 952 4.18 30.49 78.22
N PHE A 953 3.59 29.41 78.74
CA PHE A 953 3.41 29.16 80.18
C PHE A 953 3.73 27.68 80.51
N PRO A 954 4.48 27.35 81.58
CA PRO A 954 4.89 25.99 81.89
C PRO A 954 3.98 25.30 82.93
N SER A 955 3.40 24.13 82.57
CA SER A 955 3.04 22.92 83.37
C SER A 955 2.32 23.09 84.75
N PRO A 956 1.99 22.03 85.54
CA PRO A 956 1.91 20.58 85.33
C PRO A 956 0.58 19.92 85.82
N LEU A 957 0.23 18.72 85.33
CA LEU A 957 -0.17 17.61 86.24
C LEU A 957 -0.20 16.26 85.48
N ASN A 958 0.61 15.33 86.00
CA ASN A 958 0.54 13.90 85.73
C ASN A 958 -0.74 13.30 86.34
N THR A 959 -1.28 12.22 85.75
CA THR A 959 -1.13 10.82 86.23
C THR A 959 -2.38 9.98 85.88
N PHE A 960 -2.12 8.73 85.48
CA PHE A 960 -2.97 7.51 85.57
C PHE A 960 -3.48 6.83 84.27
N THR A 961 -2.70 5.81 83.89
CA THR A 961 -3.08 4.40 83.59
C THR A 961 -3.94 4.03 82.38
N SER A 962 -3.23 3.45 81.40
CA SER A 962 -3.45 2.16 80.70
C SER A 962 -4.80 1.44 80.88
N LEU A 963 -5.51 1.17 79.76
CA LEU A 963 -5.91 -0.16 79.26
C LEU A 963 -6.84 -0.05 78.02
N THR A 964 -6.33 -0.49 76.86
CA THR A 964 -7.01 -1.20 75.73
C THR A 964 -8.42 -0.78 75.26
N HIS A 965 -8.55 -0.18 74.07
CA HIS A 965 -8.92 -0.82 72.78
C HIS A 965 -9.34 0.21 71.71
N ASN A 966 -8.79 0.06 70.51
CA ASN A 966 -9.31 0.42 69.18
C ASN A 966 -10.00 1.78 68.96
N ASN A 967 -9.26 2.74 68.38
CA ASN A 967 -9.72 3.34 67.13
C ASN A 967 -8.54 3.85 66.29
N SER A 968 -8.50 3.38 65.05
CA SER A 968 -7.48 3.66 64.05
C SER A 968 -7.62 5.08 63.51
N SER A 969 -6.86 6.01 64.08
CA SER A 969 -6.41 7.23 63.41
C SER A 969 -4.90 7.17 63.28
N GLN A 970 -4.42 6.32 62.37
CA GLN A 970 -3.01 6.36 61.97
C GLN A 970 -2.80 7.61 61.12
N SER A 971 -2.31 8.64 61.79
CA SER A 971 -1.51 9.69 61.18
C SER A 971 -0.39 9.05 60.36
N ASN A 972 -0.43 9.18 59.04
CA ASN A 972 0.69 8.87 58.15
C ASN A 972 1.83 9.86 58.44
N SER A 973 2.63 9.61 59.48
CA SER A 973 3.98 10.16 59.56
C SER A 973 4.85 9.32 58.62
N LEU A 974 4.97 9.75 57.36
CA LEU A 974 5.96 9.20 56.44
C LEU A 974 7.35 9.47 57.03
N ASN A 975 8.00 8.44 57.58
CA ASN A 975 9.41 8.50 57.94
C ASN A 975 10.22 8.52 56.63
N LEU A 976 10.58 9.72 56.17
CA LEU A 976 11.39 9.94 54.96
C LEU A 976 12.74 9.19 55.02
N SER A 977 13.24 8.86 56.21
CA SER A 977 14.46 8.09 56.41
C SER A 977 14.35 6.61 56.00
N SER A 978 13.15 6.02 55.96
CA SER A 978 12.93 4.60 55.61
C SER A 978 12.43 4.37 54.17
N LEU A 979 12.37 5.41 53.33
CA LEU A 979 11.98 5.28 51.92
C LEU A 979 13.15 4.79 51.07
N ASP A 980 12.83 3.97 50.05
CA ASP A 980 13.79 3.46 49.08
C ASP A 980 14.59 4.59 48.38
N PRO A 981 15.88 4.40 48.10
CA PRO A 981 16.74 5.41 47.45
C PRO A 981 16.17 5.93 46.12
N SER A 982 15.57 5.05 45.32
CA SER A 982 14.96 5.36 44.02
C SER A 982 13.75 6.30 44.13
N VAL A 983 12.95 6.15 45.19
CA VAL A 983 11.80 7.03 45.46
C VAL A 983 12.27 8.41 45.90
N LYS A 984 13.35 8.49 46.68
CA LYS A 984 13.98 9.78 47.06
C LYS A 984 14.57 10.51 45.86
N GLU A 985 15.19 9.79 44.94
CA GLU A 985 15.70 10.36 43.68
C GLU A 985 14.57 10.89 42.81
N SER A 986 13.49 10.11 42.62
CA SER A 986 12.30 10.52 41.85
C SER A 986 11.61 11.76 42.44
N ILE A 987 11.50 11.85 43.77
CA ILE A 987 10.96 13.04 44.46
C ILE A 987 11.95 14.22 44.35
N GLY A 988 13.26 13.96 44.43
CA GLY A 988 14.30 14.97 44.18
C GLY A 988 14.21 15.57 42.77
N GLU A 989 13.93 14.75 41.75
CA GLU A 989 13.75 15.22 40.37
C GLU A 989 12.49 16.09 40.20
N THR A 990 11.38 15.81 40.89
CA THR A 990 10.23 16.74 40.89
C THR A 990 10.59 18.12 41.43
N SER A 991 11.61 18.20 42.30
CA SER A 991 12.14 19.41 42.91
C SER A 991 13.25 20.06 42.08
N SER A 992 13.52 19.55 40.87
CA SER A 992 14.58 20.06 40.01
C SER A 992 14.32 21.51 39.58
N GLN A 993 15.40 22.27 39.45
CA GLN A 993 15.34 23.68 39.08
C GLN A 993 14.63 23.90 37.73
N SER A 994 14.74 22.95 36.79
CA SER A 994 14.06 23.01 35.49
C SER A 994 12.54 22.95 35.63
N VAL A 995 12.00 22.06 36.49
CA VAL A 995 10.57 21.93 36.74
C VAL A 995 10.03 23.16 37.48
N VAL A 996 10.72 23.64 38.51
CA VAL A 996 10.33 24.83 39.28
C VAL A 996 10.27 26.07 38.37
N VAL A 997 11.29 26.28 37.54
CA VAL A 997 11.31 27.39 36.57
C VAL A 997 10.19 27.24 35.53
N ALA A 998 9.90 26.02 35.07
CA ALA A 998 8.83 25.79 34.11
C ALA A 998 7.43 26.08 34.70
N VAL A 999 7.19 25.73 35.97
CA VAL A 999 5.96 26.09 36.68
C VAL A 999 5.83 27.61 36.84
N ASP A 1000 6.89 28.29 37.26
CA ASP A 1000 6.88 29.76 37.41
C ASP A 1000 6.62 30.48 36.07
N ARG A 1001 7.12 29.93 34.96
CA ARG A 1001 6.83 30.41 33.60
C ARG A 1001 5.35 30.32 33.22
N ILE A 1002 4.57 29.39 33.78
CA ILE A 1002 3.12 29.35 33.54
C ILE A 1002 2.45 30.56 34.20
N PHE A 1003 2.77 30.83 35.45
CA PHE A 1003 2.17 31.93 36.21
C PHE A 1003 2.58 33.31 35.68
N THR A 1004 3.88 33.51 35.41
CA THR A 1004 4.40 34.75 34.80
C THR A 1004 3.93 34.90 33.34
N GLY A 1005 3.82 33.79 32.63
CA GLY A 1005 3.29 33.69 31.27
C GLY A 1005 1.78 33.94 31.15
N SER A 1006 1.03 34.04 32.26
CA SER A 1006 -0.40 34.36 32.25
C SER A 1006 -0.73 35.67 31.52
N THR A 1007 0.23 36.59 31.42
CA THR A 1007 0.14 37.84 30.64
C THR A 1007 0.02 37.63 29.13
N ARG A 1008 0.47 36.48 28.62
CA ARG A 1008 0.43 36.12 27.20
C ARG A 1008 -0.83 35.37 26.79
N LEU A 1009 -1.62 34.91 27.77
CA LEU A 1009 -2.90 34.26 27.49
C LEU A 1009 -3.86 35.25 26.83
N ASP A 1010 -4.72 34.77 25.94
CA ASP A 1010 -5.79 35.63 25.40
C ASP A 1010 -6.85 35.97 26.47
N GLY A 1011 -7.83 36.79 26.09
CA GLY A 1011 -8.85 37.32 27.00
C GLY A 1011 -9.82 36.28 27.56
N ASP A 1012 -10.07 35.18 26.84
CA ASP A 1012 -10.98 34.12 27.30
C ASP A 1012 -10.20 33.06 28.11
N ALA A 1013 -9.04 32.66 27.62
CA ALA A 1013 -8.16 31.68 28.28
C ALA A 1013 -7.70 32.15 29.67
N ILE A 1014 -7.35 33.44 29.84
CA ILE A 1014 -6.97 33.98 31.16
C ILE A 1014 -8.11 33.89 32.17
N VAL A 1015 -9.36 34.06 31.72
CA VAL A 1015 -10.53 33.98 32.59
C VAL A 1015 -10.75 32.55 33.06
N GLU A 1016 -10.60 31.57 32.17
CA GLU A 1016 -10.69 30.15 32.51
C GLU A 1016 -9.56 29.71 33.45
N PHE A 1017 -8.33 30.15 33.18
CA PHE A 1017 -7.17 29.91 34.05
C PHE A 1017 -7.40 30.45 35.47
N VAL A 1018 -7.89 31.69 35.59
CA VAL A 1018 -8.17 32.31 36.90
C VAL A 1018 -9.32 31.61 37.61
N LYS A 1019 -10.39 31.21 36.89
CA LYS A 1019 -11.49 30.42 37.48
C LYS A 1019 -11.01 29.09 38.02
N ALA A 1020 -10.20 28.36 37.24
CA ALA A 1020 -9.58 27.12 37.66
C ALA A 1020 -8.74 27.31 38.94
N LEU A 1021 -7.91 28.36 38.98
CA LEU A 1021 -7.08 28.66 40.15
C LEU A 1021 -7.90 29.05 41.39
N CYS A 1022 -8.97 29.82 41.23
CA CYS A 1022 -9.90 30.13 42.33
C CYS A 1022 -10.56 28.86 42.87
N GLN A 1023 -10.99 27.94 41.99
CA GLN A 1023 -11.57 26.68 42.41
C GLN A 1023 -10.58 25.81 43.19
N VAL A 1024 -9.34 25.66 42.70
CA VAL A 1024 -8.29 24.90 43.41
C VAL A 1024 -7.95 25.56 44.75
N SER A 1025 -7.92 26.89 44.81
CA SER A 1025 -7.74 27.62 46.08
C SER A 1025 -8.88 27.35 47.07
N LEU A 1026 -10.14 27.25 46.63
CA LEU A 1026 -11.25 26.88 47.52
C LEU A 1026 -11.12 25.44 48.05
N GLU A 1027 -10.69 24.51 47.19
CA GLU A 1027 -10.41 23.12 47.55
C GLU A 1027 -9.30 23.09 48.63
N GLU A 1028 -8.15 23.75 48.40
CA GLU A 1028 -7.04 23.86 49.36
C GLU A 1028 -7.46 24.45 50.72
N LEU A 1029 -8.30 25.49 50.72
CA LEU A 1029 -8.81 26.16 51.93
C LEU A 1029 -9.88 25.34 52.66
N SER A 1030 -10.48 24.35 52.00
CA SER A 1030 -11.52 23.50 52.59
C SER A 1030 -10.99 22.29 53.37
N HIS A 1031 -9.68 22.02 53.32
CA HIS A 1031 -9.05 20.93 54.06
C HIS A 1031 -9.07 21.20 55.58
N GLN A 1032 -9.81 20.38 56.33
CA GLN A 1032 -10.10 20.57 57.76
C GLN A 1032 -8.88 20.47 58.70
N THR A 1033 -7.80 19.80 58.28
CA THR A 1033 -6.64 19.50 59.14
C THR A 1033 -5.39 20.33 58.82
N GLN A 1034 -5.25 20.83 57.57
CA GLN A 1034 -4.14 21.69 57.12
C GLN A 1034 -4.57 22.54 55.91
N PRO A 1035 -5.09 23.77 56.10
CA PRO A 1035 -5.42 24.66 54.99
C PRO A 1035 -4.14 25.15 54.28
N ARG A 1036 -4.07 25.02 52.96
CA ARG A 1036 -2.94 25.51 52.14
C ARG A 1036 -3.28 26.84 51.48
N MET A 1037 -2.27 27.70 51.35
CA MET A 1037 -2.40 29.08 50.83
C MET A 1037 -1.71 29.27 49.47
N PHE A 1038 -1.13 28.21 48.89
CA PHE A 1038 -0.33 28.28 47.67
C PHE A 1038 -1.10 28.91 46.51
N SER A 1039 -2.28 28.36 46.19
CA SER A 1039 -3.08 28.88 45.08
C SER A 1039 -3.61 30.29 45.38
N LEU A 1040 -3.89 30.62 46.64
CA LEU A 1040 -4.31 31.98 47.02
C LEU A 1040 -3.20 33.01 46.77
N THR A 1041 -1.95 32.69 47.13
CA THR A 1041 -0.80 33.55 46.83
C THR A 1041 -0.64 33.76 45.33
N LYS A 1042 -0.78 32.68 44.53
CA LYS A 1042 -0.72 32.78 43.06
C LYS A 1042 -1.86 33.61 42.47
N ILE A 1043 -3.07 33.58 43.03
CA ILE A 1043 -4.17 34.46 42.59
C ILE A 1043 -3.78 35.94 42.73
N VAL A 1044 -3.13 36.32 43.83
CA VAL A 1044 -2.67 37.70 44.05
C VAL A 1044 -1.59 38.09 43.04
N GLU A 1045 -0.59 37.22 42.83
CA GLU A 1045 0.47 37.45 41.84
C GLU A 1045 -0.09 37.61 40.42
N ILE A 1046 -0.96 36.69 39.98
CA ILE A 1046 -1.59 36.74 38.64
C ILE A 1046 -2.45 37.98 38.50
N SER A 1047 -3.19 38.36 39.56
CA SER A 1047 -3.96 39.60 39.57
C SER A 1047 -3.05 40.79 39.27
N TYR A 1048 -1.92 40.90 39.98
CA TYR A 1048 -0.93 41.96 39.75
C TYR A 1048 -0.36 41.93 38.32
N TYR A 1049 0.08 40.76 37.83
CA TYR A 1049 0.64 40.64 36.47
C TYR A 1049 -0.34 41.06 35.37
N ASN A 1050 -1.65 40.85 35.57
CA ASN A 1050 -2.67 41.06 34.54
C ASN A 1050 -3.45 42.38 34.70
N MET A 1051 -3.11 43.25 35.66
CA MET A 1051 -3.74 44.57 35.84
C MET A 1051 -3.63 45.47 34.60
N GLY A 1052 -2.59 45.27 33.78
CA GLY A 1052 -2.34 46.05 32.56
C GLY A 1052 -3.24 45.68 31.36
N ARG A 1053 -4.10 44.66 31.47
CA ARG A 1053 -5.02 44.25 30.39
C ARG A 1053 -6.13 45.28 30.16
N ILE A 1054 -6.75 45.22 28.98
CA ILE A 1054 -7.90 46.07 28.66
C ILE A 1054 -9.04 45.88 29.68
N ARG A 1055 -9.77 46.96 29.97
CA ARG A 1055 -10.78 46.99 31.04
C ARG A 1055 -11.83 45.88 30.94
N LEU A 1056 -12.25 45.51 29.72
CA LEU A 1056 -13.22 44.44 29.50
C LEU A 1056 -12.70 43.08 29.96
N GLN A 1057 -11.45 42.74 29.64
CA GLN A 1057 -10.81 41.50 30.08
C GLN A 1057 -10.57 41.52 31.59
N TRP A 1058 -10.04 42.63 32.12
CA TRP A 1058 -9.82 42.78 33.56
C TRP A 1058 -11.10 42.66 34.37
N SER A 1059 -12.21 43.24 33.90
CA SER A 1059 -13.51 43.12 34.56
C SER A 1059 -13.99 41.67 34.67
N ARG A 1060 -13.77 40.85 33.64
CA ARG A 1060 -14.13 39.42 33.64
C ARG A 1060 -13.23 38.61 34.58
N ILE A 1061 -11.93 38.93 34.63
CA ILE A 1061 -11.00 38.35 35.61
C ILE A 1061 -11.44 38.71 37.04
N TRP A 1062 -11.70 39.99 37.30
CA TRP A 1062 -12.12 40.49 38.61
C TRP A 1062 -13.44 39.90 39.08
N GLN A 1063 -14.38 39.61 38.17
CA GLN A 1063 -15.63 38.92 38.55
C GLN A 1063 -15.35 37.54 39.18
N GLY A 1064 -14.35 36.81 38.69
CA GLY A 1064 -13.93 35.54 39.27
C GLY A 1064 -13.16 35.72 40.58
N VAL A 1065 -12.16 36.60 40.58
CA VAL A 1065 -11.28 36.85 41.74
C VAL A 1065 -12.02 37.50 42.90
N GLY A 1066 -12.84 38.52 42.63
CA GLY A 1066 -13.65 39.22 43.63
C GLY A 1066 -14.64 38.28 44.30
N GLY A 1067 -15.38 37.48 43.51
CA GLY A 1067 -16.28 36.47 44.06
C GLY A 1067 -15.56 35.40 44.89
N HIS A 1068 -14.32 35.05 44.53
CA HIS A 1068 -13.47 34.16 45.33
C HIS A 1068 -13.04 34.79 46.65
N PHE A 1069 -12.59 36.05 46.65
CA PHE A 1069 -12.21 36.75 47.87
C PHE A 1069 -13.38 37.00 48.82
N ASP A 1070 -14.58 37.30 48.30
CA ASP A 1070 -15.79 37.41 49.12
C ASP A 1070 -16.10 36.07 49.80
N ARG A 1071 -16.00 34.95 49.06
CA ARG A 1071 -16.30 33.61 49.58
C ARG A 1071 -15.20 33.07 50.52
N GLY A 1072 -13.93 33.34 50.23
CA GLY A 1072 -12.77 32.90 51.01
C GLY A 1072 -12.52 33.76 52.25
N GLY A 1073 -12.76 35.08 52.16
CA GLY A 1073 -12.61 36.03 53.26
C GLY A 1073 -13.74 35.98 54.29
N CYS A 1074 -14.93 35.51 53.91
CA CYS A 1074 -16.08 35.37 54.82
C CYS A 1074 -16.22 33.99 55.48
N ARG A 1075 -15.28 33.05 55.30
CA ARG A 1075 -15.30 31.79 56.06
C ARG A 1075 -14.85 32.04 57.51
N PRO A 1076 -15.68 31.72 58.53
CA PRO A 1076 -15.26 31.86 59.92
C PRO A 1076 -14.09 30.90 60.17
N ARG A 1077 -13.01 31.42 60.78
CA ARG A 1077 -11.94 30.59 61.36
C ARG A 1077 -12.58 29.61 62.34
N GLN A 1078 -12.69 28.34 61.95
CA GLN A 1078 -13.01 27.24 62.87
C GLN A 1078 -11.71 26.61 63.35
#